data_AF-A0AAD2E3F2-F1
#
_entry.id   AF-A0AAD2E3F2-F1
#
_cell.length_a   1.000
_cell.length_b   1.000
_cell.length_c   1.000
_cell.angle_alpha   90.00
_cell.angle_beta   90.00
_cell.angle_gamma   90.00
#
_symmetry.space_group_name_H-M   'P 1'
#
loop_
_entity.id
_entity.type
_entity.pdbx_description
1 polymer ?
#
loop_
_entity_poly.entity_id
_entity_poly.type
_entity_poly.pdbx_seq_one_letter_code
_entity_poly.pdbx_strand_id
1 'polypeptide(L)'
;MAPSLYWWAKETHRGTPVVVKMENPNNWSMVELESPSEEDFMYTNGGVPKGGRNRNAKQLTWVLLLKAHKAAGCLTSIASTFFSLTSVIRRRVASGRTDSTDTTETENPAVKSRFYSCIKVFLWLSLLLLGFEMAAYFKGWHFGAPDLQLQYLYTLTNPLAVKSVFDSLYSNWVFIRMEYLAPPLQFLANVCIVLFLIQSLDRLILCLGCFWIKFKKIKPVCNQELVDLESGDGNDYFPMVLVQIPMCNEKEVYQQSIAAVCNLDWPKGNLLIQILDDSDDPSTQSLINEEVNKWQQEGANIVYRHRVIREGYKAGNLKSAMNCGYVKDYEFVAIFDSDFQPTPDFLKRTVPHFKDNEELGLVQARWSFVNKDENLLTRLQLINLAFHFEVEQQVNGIFLNFFGFNGTAGVWRIKALEDSGGWLERTTVEDMDIAVRAHLKGWKFIFLNDVECQCELPESYEAYRKQQHRWHSGPMQLFRLCMPDVIRSKISIWKKGNMIFLFFLLRKLILPFYSFTLFCIILPMTMFIPEATLPTWVVSYVPATMSFLNILPAPKSFPFIVPYLLFENTMSVTKFNAMISGLFQLGSAYEWVVTKKSGRSSEGDLSSLVEKHPKHQRGSSEPNLVEMREEIKQQEQRASRKKKHNRIYTKELTLAFLLLTASARSLLSAQGIHFYFLLFQGISFLLVGLDLIGEQENAAEIMARNWHEMVIFIKLSETKHFGRTLPPTYLSSVLHSSDQRCGS
;
A
#
# COMPACT_ATOMS: atom_id res chain seq x y z
N MET A 1 -38.53 -50.14 -35.99
CA MET A 1 -39.90 -49.83 -35.54
C MET A 1 -39.84 -49.53 -34.05
N ALA A 2 -40.15 -48.29 -33.66
CA ALA A 2 -40.59 -47.96 -32.29
C ALA A 2 -41.90 -48.72 -31.99
N PRO A 3 -42.38 -48.88 -30.73
CA PRO A 3 -42.63 -47.81 -29.73
C PRO A 3 -42.35 -48.30 -28.28
N SER A 4 -42.57 -47.65 -27.13
CA SER A 4 -42.87 -46.28 -26.67
C SER A 4 -42.95 -46.29 -25.12
N LEU A 5 -42.58 -45.17 -24.49
CA LEU A 5 -43.23 -44.47 -23.34
C LEU A 5 -43.28 -45.07 -21.89
N TYR A 6 -42.77 -44.22 -20.96
CA TYR A 6 -43.19 -43.86 -19.57
C TYR A 6 -43.06 -44.88 -18.40
N TRP A 7 -42.10 -44.67 -17.48
CA TRP A 7 -42.20 -44.08 -16.11
C TRP A 7 -43.08 -44.89 -15.12
N TRP A 8 -42.57 -45.51 -14.04
CA TRP A 8 -42.27 -44.91 -12.71
C TRP A 8 -41.65 -45.92 -11.70
N ALA A 9 -41.13 -45.41 -10.56
CA ALA A 9 -40.88 -46.11 -9.26
C ALA A 9 -39.65 -47.07 -9.18
N LYS A 10 -38.96 -47.35 -8.07
CA LYS A 10 -38.67 -46.75 -6.75
C LYS A 10 -37.58 -47.67 -6.12
N GLU A 11 -36.77 -47.15 -5.20
CA GLU A 11 -36.16 -47.82 -4.03
C GLU A 11 -34.63 -47.93 -3.89
N THR A 12 -34.28 -47.74 -2.62
CA THR A 12 -33.03 -47.38 -1.95
C THR A 12 -32.33 -48.60 -1.36
N HIS A 13 -30.99 -48.68 -1.43
CA HIS A 13 -30.08 -48.54 -0.26
C HIS A 13 -28.62 -48.98 -0.51
N ARG A 14 -27.71 -48.13 -0.03
CA ARG A 14 -26.42 -48.37 0.70
C ARG A 14 -25.21 -49.04 0.01
N GLY A 15 -24.09 -48.29 -0.01
CA GLY A 15 -22.73 -48.84 0.16
C GLY A 15 -21.62 -48.25 -0.74
N THR A 16 -21.00 -47.15 -0.32
CA THR A 16 -19.78 -46.44 -0.82
C THR A 16 -18.54 -47.33 -1.05
N PRO A 17 -17.52 -47.01 -1.92
CA PRO A 17 -16.78 -45.73 -1.89
C PRO A 17 -16.09 -45.21 -3.20
N VAL A 18 -15.79 -43.90 -3.21
CA VAL A 18 -14.54 -43.24 -3.69
C VAL A 18 -14.14 -43.33 -5.19
N VAL A 19 -14.16 -42.17 -5.88
CA VAL A 19 -13.03 -41.41 -6.47
C VAL A 19 -13.62 -40.45 -7.52
N VAL A 20 -13.72 -39.16 -7.17
CA VAL A 20 -13.74 -38.09 -8.18
C VAL A 20 -12.30 -37.66 -8.36
N LYS A 21 -11.69 -38.01 -9.49
CA LYS A 21 -10.42 -37.44 -9.92
C LYS A 21 -10.70 -36.26 -10.85
N MET A 22 -10.01 -35.17 -10.54
CA MET A 22 -9.94 -33.89 -11.22
C MET A 22 -9.82 -34.03 -12.75
N GLU A 23 -10.66 -33.31 -13.49
CA GLU A 23 -10.35 -32.95 -14.86
C GLU A 23 -9.25 -31.88 -14.86
N ASN A 24 -8.13 -32.22 -15.50
CA ASN A 24 -7.03 -31.31 -15.83
C ASN A 24 -7.49 -30.21 -16.79
N PRO A 25 -7.23 -28.91 -16.52
CA PRO A 25 -7.35 -27.85 -17.51
C PRO A 25 -6.02 -27.71 -18.27
N ASN A 26 -5.58 -28.76 -18.95
CA ASN A 26 -4.44 -28.71 -19.87
C ASN A 26 -4.77 -29.55 -21.11
N ASN A 27 -5.61 -28.99 -21.98
CA ASN A 27 -5.80 -29.50 -23.33
C ASN A 27 -5.25 -28.46 -24.31
N TRP A 28 -3.92 -28.33 -24.35
CA TRP A 28 -3.26 -27.86 -25.57
C TRP A 28 -3.21 -29.05 -26.52
N SER A 29 -4.07 -29.04 -27.55
CA SER A 29 -3.96 -29.98 -28.66
C SER A 29 -2.61 -29.82 -29.34
N MET A 30 -1.71 -30.75 -29.07
CA MET A 30 -0.47 -30.92 -29.81
C MET A 30 -0.87 -31.39 -31.21
N VAL A 31 -0.71 -30.52 -32.21
CA VAL A 31 -0.76 -30.93 -33.61
C VAL A 31 0.55 -31.66 -33.85
N GLU A 32 0.49 -32.99 -33.91
CA GLU A 32 1.56 -33.81 -34.50
C GLU A 32 1.72 -33.40 -35.96
N LEU A 33 2.92 -32.94 -36.33
CA LEU A 33 3.35 -32.82 -37.71
C LEU A 33 4.50 -33.79 -37.92
N GLU A 34 4.27 -34.74 -38.82
CA GLU A 34 5.23 -35.75 -39.26
C GLU A 34 6.59 -35.12 -39.60
N SER A 35 7.64 -35.76 -39.11
CA SER A 35 9.01 -35.50 -39.55
C SER A 35 9.21 -36.12 -40.94
N PRO A 36 9.99 -35.50 -41.84
CA PRO A 36 10.27 -36.12 -43.13
C PRO A 36 11.14 -37.36 -42.92
N SER A 37 10.80 -38.45 -43.62
CA SER A 37 11.54 -39.73 -43.61
C SER A 37 12.93 -39.59 -44.24
N GLU A 38 13.87 -40.44 -43.79
CA GLU A 38 15.29 -40.45 -44.17
C GLU A 38 15.59 -40.83 -45.64
N GLU A 39 14.58 -40.96 -46.50
CA GLU A 39 14.77 -41.33 -47.92
C GLU A 39 15.12 -40.14 -48.84
N ASP A 40 15.04 -38.90 -48.37
CA ASP A 40 15.44 -37.71 -49.15
C ASP A 40 16.96 -37.41 -49.10
N PHE A 41 17.76 -38.23 -48.40
CA PHE A 41 19.19 -37.97 -48.19
C PHE A 41 20.17 -38.66 -49.16
N MET A 42 19.67 -39.37 -50.16
CA MET A 42 20.53 -40.03 -51.16
C MET A 42 19.99 -39.74 -52.54
N TYR A 43 20.59 -38.78 -53.26
CA TYR A 43 21.06 -38.93 -54.65
C TYR A 43 21.59 -37.59 -55.22
N THR A 44 22.75 -37.70 -55.86
CA THR A 44 23.42 -36.77 -56.81
C THR A 44 24.40 -35.70 -56.29
N ASN A 45 25.68 -36.08 -56.44
CA ASN A 45 26.84 -35.20 -56.63
C ASN A 45 26.65 -34.23 -57.82
N GLY A 46 27.13 -33.00 -57.64
CA GLY A 46 27.62 -32.16 -58.73
C GLY A 46 26.85 -30.86 -58.97
N GLY A 47 27.50 -29.72 -58.69
CA GLY A 47 27.16 -28.41 -59.25
C GLY A 47 26.59 -27.39 -58.25
N VAL A 48 27.31 -26.28 -58.08
CA VAL A 48 26.84 -25.08 -57.40
C VAL A 48 25.64 -24.49 -58.17
N PRO A 49 24.56 -24.05 -57.49
CA PRO A 49 24.08 -22.71 -57.78
C PRO A 49 23.68 -21.88 -56.54
N LYS A 50 23.88 -20.57 -56.70
CA LYS A 50 23.48 -19.45 -55.83
C LYS A 50 21.99 -19.52 -55.44
N GLY A 51 21.66 -19.29 -54.16
CA GLY A 51 20.26 -19.18 -53.74
C GLY A 51 19.97 -18.96 -52.25
N GLY A 52 20.79 -18.19 -51.52
CA GLY A 52 20.54 -17.87 -50.11
C GLY A 52 19.57 -16.68 -49.92
N ARG A 53 18.28 -16.83 -50.20
CA ARG A 53 17.28 -15.79 -49.85
C ARG A 53 15.83 -16.30 -49.97
N ASN A 54 15.37 -17.19 -49.09
CA ASN A 54 13.91 -17.36 -48.89
C ASN A 54 13.45 -18.06 -47.59
N ARG A 55 14.35 -18.52 -46.71
CA ARG A 55 13.95 -19.18 -45.45
C ARG A 55 13.58 -18.22 -44.30
N ASN A 56 13.90 -16.92 -44.41
CA ASN A 56 13.72 -15.96 -43.31
C ASN A 56 12.35 -15.25 -43.30
N ALA A 57 11.70 -15.12 -44.46
CA ALA A 57 10.42 -14.41 -44.57
C ALA A 57 9.28 -15.14 -43.87
N LYS A 58 9.15 -16.46 -44.09
CA LYS A 58 8.11 -17.28 -43.44
C LYS A 58 8.26 -17.28 -41.92
N GLN A 59 9.48 -17.35 -41.40
CA GLN A 59 9.76 -17.33 -39.96
C GLN A 59 9.41 -15.98 -39.33
N LEU A 60 9.72 -14.86 -40.01
CA LEU A 60 9.28 -13.52 -39.64
C LEU A 60 7.75 -13.36 -39.69
N THR A 61 7.09 -13.89 -40.71
CA THR A 61 5.62 -13.89 -40.82
C THR A 61 4.98 -14.68 -39.69
N TRP A 62 5.55 -15.83 -39.31
CA TRP A 62 5.08 -16.64 -38.18
C TRP A 62 5.27 -15.94 -36.83
N VAL A 63 6.40 -15.27 -36.60
CA VAL A 63 6.63 -14.47 -35.40
C VAL A 63 5.69 -13.27 -35.34
N LEU A 64 5.43 -12.60 -36.47
CA LEU A 64 4.46 -11.51 -36.57
C LEU A 64 3.02 -11.99 -36.35
N LEU A 65 2.65 -13.17 -36.87
CA LEU A 65 1.35 -13.80 -36.65
C LEU A 65 1.16 -14.22 -35.19
N LEU A 66 2.18 -14.79 -34.55
CA LEU A 66 2.15 -15.10 -33.11
C LEU A 66 2.03 -13.84 -32.25
N LYS A 67 2.76 -12.77 -32.59
CA LYS A 67 2.61 -11.47 -31.92
C LYS A 67 1.24 -10.84 -32.17
N ALA A 68 0.68 -10.95 -33.38
CA ALA A 68 -0.65 -10.45 -33.72
C ALA A 68 -1.76 -11.27 -33.04
N HIS A 69 -1.61 -12.59 -32.95
CA HIS A 69 -2.55 -13.48 -32.25
C HIS A 69 -2.49 -13.24 -30.74
N LYS A 70 -1.30 -13.01 -30.18
CA LYS A 70 -1.12 -12.61 -28.77
C LYS A 70 -1.72 -11.23 -28.51
N ALA A 71 -1.56 -10.27 -29.42
CA ALA A 71 -2.18 -8.95 -29.34
C ALA A 71 -3.71 -9.02 -29.50
N ALA A 72 -4.24 -9.86 -30.39
CA ALA A 72 -5.67 -10.09 -30.56
C ALA A 72 -6.29 -10.77 -29.32
N GLY A 73 -5.63 -11.78 -28.77
CA GLY A 73 -6.01 -12.40 -27.49
C GLY A 73 -5.98 -11.40 -26.32
N CYS A 74 -4.99 -10.51 -26.31
CA CYS A 74 -4.92 -9.39 -25.36
C CYS A 74 -6.08 -8.41 -25.56
N LEU A 75 -6.44 -8.07 -26.80
CA LEU A 75 -7.55 -7.17 -27.12
C LEU A 75 -8.91 -7.73 -26.71
N THR A 76 -9.16 -9.02 -26.98
CA THR A 76 -10.38 -9.68 -26.51
C THR A 76 -10.44 -9.77 -25.00
N SER A 77 -9.30 -10.00 -24.34
CA SER A 77 -9.18 -10.00 -22.88
C SER A 77 -9.41 -8.60 -22.29
N ILE A 78 -8.87 -7.55 -22.90
CA ILE A 78 -9.09 -6.16 -22.47
C ILE A 78 -10.55 -5.76 -22.66
N ALA A 79 -11.17 -6.09 -23.79
CA ALA A 79 -12.58 -5.80 -24.05
C ALA A 79 -13.49 -6.52 -23.05
N SER A 80 -13.28 -7.82 -22.80
CA SER A 80 -14.05 -8.58 -21.81
C SER A 80 -13.86 -8.02 -20.40
N THR A 81 -12.63 -7.60 -20.07
CA THR A 81 -12.27 -6.95 -18.79
C THR A 81 -12.93 -5.58 -18.64
N PHE A 82 -13.04 -4.82 -19.73
CA PHE A 82 -13.72 -3.52 -19.73
C PHE A 82 -15.23 -3.67 -19.56
N PHE A 83 -15.86 -4.63 -20.24
CA PHE A 83 -17.29 -4.92 -20.06
C PHE A 83 -17.62 -5.47 -18.67
N SER A 84 -16.78 -6.37 -18.14
CA SER A 84 -16.94 -6.87 -16.78
C SER A 84 -16.80 -5.72 -15.76
N LEU A 85 -15.78 -4.87 -15.89
CA LEU A 85 -15.60 -3.68 -15.08
C LEU A 85 -16.81 -2.73 -15.16
N THR A 86 -17.31 -2.44 -16.35
CA THR A 86 -18.48 -1.57 -16.56
C THR A 86 -19.74 -2.15 -15.90
N SER A 87 -19.92 -3.47 -15.97
CA SER A 87 -21.04 -4.16 -15.30
C SER A 87 -20.94 -4.08 -13.77
N VAL A 88 -19.72 -4.22 -13.23
CA VAL A 88 -19.44 -4.09 -11.79
C VAL A 88 -19.68 -2.64 -11.34
N ILE A 89 -19.20 -1.66 -12.10
CA ILE A 89 -19.43 -0.23 -11.84
C ILE A 89 -20.93 0.07 -11.81
N ARG A 90 -21.69 -0.38 -12.82
CA ARG A 90 -23.15 -0.16 -12.89
C ARG A 90 -23.85 -0.77 -11.68
N ARG A 91 -23.48 -2.00 -11.29
CA ARG A 91 -24.02 -2.66 -10.09
C ARG A 91 -23.69 -1.91 -8.81
N ARG A 92 -22.48 -1.35 -8.70
CA ARG A 92 -22.03 -0.57 -7.53
C ARG A 92 -22.72 0.78 -7.43
N VAL A 93 -22.88 1.52 -8.53
CA VAL A 93 -23.64 2.77 -8.52
C VAL A 93 -25.10 2.53 -8.12
N ALA A 94 -25.68 1.40 -8.52
CA ALA A 94 -27.05 1.04 -8.16
C ALA A 94 -27.24 0.56 -6.70
N SER A 95 -26.19 0.05 -6.05
CA SER A 95 -26.29 -0.59 -4.72
C SER A 95 -25.41 0.03 -3.63
N GLY A 96 -24.53 0.96 -3.98
CA GLY A 96 -23.53 1.52 -3.09
C GLY A 96 -24.10 2.55 -2.12
N ARG A 97 -23.72 2.44 -0.84
CA ARG A 97 -23.95 3.51 0.15
C ARG A 97 -22.83 4.55 0.07
N THR A 98 -23.19 5.82 0.12
CA THR A 98 -22.22 6.92 0.12
C THR A 98 -21.62 7.12 1.50
N ASP A 99 -20.35 7.51 1.55
CA ASP A 99 -19.63 7.86 2.78
C ASP A 99 -20.23 9.05 3.55
N SER A 100 -21.20 9.76 2.96
CA SER A 100 -22.00 10.80 3.63
C SER A 100 -23.20 10.27 4.45
N THR A 101 -23.64 9.03 4.22
CA THR A 101 -24.85 8.49 4.86
C THR A 101 -24.64 7.87 6.25
N ASP A 102 -23.39 7.56 6.61
CA ASP A 102 -23.03 7.21 7.99
C ASP A 102 -22.53 8.47 8.72
N THR A 103 -23.44 9.18 9.37
CA THR A 103 -23.11 10.08 10.47
C THR A 103 -22.65 9.25 11.66
N THR A 104 -21.40 8.80 11.63
CA THR A 104 -20.62 8.59 12.85
C THR A 104 -19.92 9.93 13.15
N GLU A 105 -20.13 10.43 14.35
CA GLU A 105 -20.07 11.84 14.78
C GLU A 105 -18.67 12.49 14.87
N THR A 106 -17.70 12.14 14.01
CA THR A 106 -16.30 12.19 14.46
C THR A 106 -15.37 13.17 13.72
N GLU A 107 -15.89 13.96 12.78
CA GLU A 107 -15.19 15.14 12.21
C GLU A 107 -16.07 16.38 12.34
N ASN A 108 -15.47 17.56 12.59
CA ASN A 108 -16.20 18.82 12.58
C ASN A 108 -16.88 18.99 11.20
N PRO A 109 -18.23 18.89 11.13
CA PRO A 109 -18.94 18.76 9.85
C PRO A 109 -18.72 19.99 8.97
N ALA A 110 -18.41 21.14 9.57
CA ALA A 110 -18.09 22.36 8.87
C ALA A 110 -16.82 22.25 8.00
N VAL A 111 -15.74 21.63 8.48
CA VAL A 111 -14.48 21.55 7.72
C VAL A 111 -14.57 20.50 6.61
N LYS A 112 -15.16 19.34 6.92
CA LYS A 112 -15.44 18.28 5.93
C LYS A 112 -16.34 18.79 4.80
N SER A 113 -17.41 19.50 5.15
CA SER A 113 -18.33 20.12 4.20
C SER A 113 -17.64 21.21 3.37
N ARG A 114 -16.83 22.08 3.98
CA ARG A 114 -16.10 23.14 3.27
C ARG A 114 -15.09 22.59 2.26
N PHE A 115 -14.29 21.60 2.64
CA PHE A 115 -13.30 21.01 1.74
C PHE A 115 -13.97 20.29 0.56
N TYR A 116 -14.98 19.47 0.83
CA TYR A 116 -15.73 18.79 -0.23
C TYR A 116 -16.50 19.77 -1.14
N SER A 117 -17.10 20.81 -0.55
CA SER A 117 -17.76 21.88 -1.31
C SER A 117 -16.78 22.63 -2.20
N CYS A 118 -15.56 22.89 -1.71
CA CYS A 118 -14.49 23.48 -2.50
C CYS A 118 -14.15 22.64 -3.73
N ILE A 119 -13.92 21.32 -3.56
CA ILE A 119 -13.66 20.40 -4.68
C ILE A 119 -14.82 20.40 -5.69
N LYS A 120 -16.07 20.40 -5.20
CA LYS A 120 -17.26 20.47 -6.06
C LYS A 120 -17.33 21.77 -6.87
N VAL A 121 -17.04 22.91 -6.24
CA VAL A 121 -17.00 24.21 -6.93
C VAL A 121 -15.92 24.20 -8.01
N PHE A 122 -14.74 23.66 -7.71
CA PHE A 122 -13.67 23.49 -8.69
C PHE A 122 -14.08 22.58 -9.85
N LEU A 123 -14.76 21.47 -9.60
CA LEU A 123 -15.27 20.59 -10.65
C LEU A 123 -16.29 21.30 -11.54
N TRP A 124 -17.26 22.00 -10.96
CA TRP A 124 -18.24 22.77 -11.72
C TRP A 124 -17.60 23.86 -12.57
N LEU A 125 -16.66 24.60 -11.98
CA LEU A 125 -15.89 25.62 -12.70
C LEU A 125 -15.08 24.99 -13.84
N SER A 126 -14.43 23.86 -13.60
CA SER A 126 -13.64 23.12 -14.58
C SER A 126 -14.49 22.62 -15.76
N LEU A 127 -15.69 22.11 -15.50
CA LEU A 127 -16.64 21.71 -16.54
C LEU A 127 -17.15 22.89 -17.36
N LEU A 128 -17.47 24.02 -16.70
CA LEU A 128 -17.87 25.26 -17.37
C LEU A 128 -16.75 25.78 -18.27
N LEU A 129 -15.53 25.83 -17.74
CA LEU A 129 -14.34 26.24 -18.49
C LEU A 129 -14.12 25.31 -19.68
N LEU A 130 -14.14 23.98 -19.49
CA LEU A 130 -13.99 23.02 -20.59
C LEU A 130 -15.05 23.26 -21.69
N GLY A 131 -16.31 23.49 -21.32
CA GLY A 131 -17.37 23.81 -22.28
C GLY A 131 -17.10 25.11 -23.05
N PHE A 132 -16.63 26.15 -22.36
CA PHE A 132 -16.22 27.41 -22.96
C PHE A 132 -15.04 27.24 -23.93
N GLU A 133 -14.06 26.42 -23.56
CA GLU A 133 -12.87 26.11 -24.36
C GLU A 133 -13.20 25.25 -25.59
N MET A 134 -14.12 24.29 -25.46
CA MET A 134 -14.62 23.52 -26.61
C MET A 134 -15.31 24.43 -27.62
N ALA A 135 -16.13 25.40 -27.16
CA ALA A 135 -16.76 26.37 -28.04
C ALA A 135 -15.73 27.25 -28.77
N ALA A 136 -14.65 27.65 -28.10
CA ALA A 136 -13.53 28.37 -28.71
C ALA A 136 -12.76 27.49 -29.72
N TYR A 137 -12.54 26.21 -29.41
CA TYR A 137 -11.88 25.25 -30.30
C TYR A 137 -12.65 25.07 -31.62
N PHE A 138 -13.98 24.86 -31.55
CA PHE A 138 -14.83 24.75 -32.74
C PHE A 138 -14.88 26.04 -33.58
N LYS A 139 -14.58 27.20 -32.99
CA LYS A 139 -14.46 28.49 -33.69
C LYS A 139 -13.09 28.73 -34.34
N GLY A 140 -12.15 27.80 -34.22
CA GLY A 140 -10.83 27.93 -34.85
C GLY A 140 -9.77 28.63 -34.00
N TRP A 141 -10.05 28.94 -32.73
CA TRP A 141 -9.06 29.57 -31.83
C TRP A 141 -8.14 28.51 -31.24
N HIS A 142 -7.19 28.02 -32.05
CA HIS A 142 -6.33 26.89 -31.68
C HIS A 142 -5.16 27.36 -30.81
N PHE A 143 -4.98 26.69 -29.68
CA PHE A 143 -3.92 26.89 -28.71
C PHE A 143 -2.60 26.28 -29.22
N GLY A 144 -1.85 27.04 -30.01
CA GLY A 144 -0.51 26.65 -30.45
C GLY A 144 0.52 27.68 -30.00
N ALA A 145 1.18 27.40 -28.87
CA ALA A 145 2.31 28.15 -28.28
C ALA A 145 1.98 29.50 -27.57
N PRO A 146 2.68 29.82 -26.45
CA PRO A 146 2.50 31.07 -25.71
C PRO A 146 2.82 32.33 -26.52
N ASP A 147 3.71 32.24 -27.52
CA ASP A 147 4.05 33.37 -28.40
C ASP A 147 2.90 33.80 -29.33
N LEU A 148 2.00 32.87 -29.67
CA LEU A 148 0.83 33.17 -30.51
C LEU A 148 -0.29 33.87 -29.73
N GLN A 149 -0.37 33.69 -28.40
CA GLN A 149 -1.38 34.35 -27.57
C GLN A 149 -1.20 35.87 -27.53
N LEU A 150 0.06 36.33 -27.51
CA LEU A 150 0.38 37.77 -27.52
C LEU A 150 0.02 38.39 -28.88
N GLN A 151 0.33 37.68 -29.98
CA GLN A 151 0.04 38.13 -31.33
C GLN A 151 -1.47 38.11 -31.63
N TYR A 152 -2.22 37.16 -31.06
CA TYR A 152 -3.67 37.08 -31.16
C TYR A 152 -4.37 38.21 -30.37
N LEU A 153 -3.87 38.53 -29.16
CA LEU A 153 -4.28 39.70 -28.37
C LEU A 153 -4.06 41.02 -29.13
N TYR A 154 -2.97 41.14 -29.87
CA TYR A 154 -2.69 42.30 -30.74
C TYR A 154 -3.63 42.39 -31.96
N THR A 155 -4.01 41.26 -32.58
CA THR A 155 -4.98 41.27 -33.68
C THR A 155 -6.43 41.55 -33.23
N LEU A 156 -6.78 41.26 -31.97
CA LEU A 156 -8.13 41.44 -31.41
C LEU A 156 -8.33 42.81 -30.73
N THR A 157 -7.24 43.56 -30.52
CA THR A 157 -7.23 44.96 -30.07
C THR A 157 -7.38 45.97 -31.22
N ASN A 158 -7.54 45.50 -32.46
CA ASN A 158 -7.85 46.38 -33.60
C ASN A 158 -9.23 47.05 -33.40
N PRO A 159 -9.33 48.40 -33.35
CA PRO A 159 -10.55 49.10 -32.94
C PRO A 159 -11.75 49.01 -33.91
N LEU A 160 -11.57 48.42 -35.10
CA LEU A 160 -12.51 48.51 -36.22
C LEU A 160 -13.27 47.21 -36.54
N ALA A 161 -13.03 46.11 -35.82
CA ALA A 161 -13.78 44.86 -36.01
C ALA A 161 -14.99 44.81 -35.06
N VAL A 162 -16.18 44.53 -35.59
CA VAL A 162 -17.40 44.31 -34.80
C VAL A 162 -17.17 43.11 -33.87
N LYS A 163 -16.78 43.36 -32.62
CA LYS A 163 -16.56 42.33 -31.60
C LYS A 163 -17.87 41.60 -31.33
N SER A 164 -17.90 40.29 -31.56
CA SER A 164 -18.93 39.45 -30.95
C SER A 164 -18.76 39.55 -29.43
N VAL A 165 -19.86 39.55 -28.65
CA VAL A 165 -19.81 39.52 -27.18
C VAL A 165 -18.88 38.41 -26.67
N PHE A 166 -18.82 37.28 -27.39
CA PHE A 166 -17.96 36.15 -27.11
C PHE A 166 -16.45 36.48 -27.23
N ASP A 167 -16.05 37.29 -28.20
CA ASP A 167 -14.63 37.65 -28.43
C ASP A 167 -14.12 38.59 -27.33
N SER A 168 -14.99 39.49 -26.87
CA SER A 168 -14.73 40.36 -25.72
C SER A 168 -14.58 39.56 -24.42
N LEU A 169 -15.52 38.64 -24.17
CA LEU A 169 -15.48 37.76 -22.99
C LEU A 169 -14.25 36.85 -22.99
N TYR A 170 -13.88 36.28 -24.14
CA TYR A 170 -12.70 35.42 -24.26
C TYR A 170 -11.39 36.20 -24.07
N SER A 171 -11.29 37.40 -24.65
CA SER A 171 -10.10 38.25 -24.46
C SER A 171 -9.93 38.68 -23.00
N ASN A 172 -11.01 39.05 -22.33
CA ASN A 172 -10.99 39.37 -20.90
C ASN A 172 -10.62 38.16 -20.04
N TRP A 173 -11.11 36.96 -20.39
CA TRP A 173 -10.73 35.72 -19.73
C TRP A 173 -9.22 35.43 -19.85
N VAL A 174 -8.65 35.55 -21.06
CA VAL A 174 -7.19 35.36 -21.29
C VAL A 174 -6.38 36.40 -20.51
N PHE A 175 -6.83 37.66 -20.47
CA PHE A 175 -6.19 38.71 -19.68
C PHE A 175 -6.17 38.39 -18.19
N ILE A 176 -7.33 38.01 -17.61
CA ILE A 176 -7.43 37.62 -16.20
C ILE A 176 -6.50 36.43 -15.91
N ARG A 177 -6.48 35.45 -16.81
CA ARG A 177 -5.67 34.25 -16.68
C ARG A 177 -4.17 34.56 -16.66
N MET A 178 -3.71 35.40 -17.59
CA MET A 178 -2.31 35.81 -17.73
C MET A 178 -1.84 36.68 -16.56
N GLU A 179 -2.60 37.72 -16.19
CA GLU A 179 -2.14 38.71 -15.20
C GLU A 179 -2.39 38.30 -13.75
N TYR A 180 -3.50 37.62 -13.46
CA TYR A 180 -3.93 37.40 -12.07
C TYR A 180 -3.85 35.94 -11.63
N LEU A 181 -4.11 34.96 -12.52
CA LEU A 181 -4.14 33.55 -12.13
C LEU A 181 -2.80 32.83 -12.32
N ALA A 182 -2.09 33.09 -13.43
CA ALA A 182 -0.85 32.40 -13.75
C ALA A 182 0.31 32.70 -12.77
N PRO A 183 0.60 33.96 -12.37
CA PRO A 183 1.71 34.25 -11.47
C PRO A 183 1.63 33.57 -10.09
N PRO A 184 0.50 33.63 -9.34
CA PRO A 184 0.43 32.94 -8.05
C PRO A 184 0.44 31.41 -8.20
N LEU A 185 -0.16 30.87 -9.27
CA LEU A 185 -0.12 29.43 -9.55
C LEU A 185 1.30 28.96 -9.85
N GLN A 186 2.06 29.71 -10.65
CA GLN A 186 3.45 29.41 -10.95
C GLN A 186 4.34 29.52 -9.70
N PHE A 187 4.12 30.54 -8.85
CA PHE A 187 4.83 30.65 -7.58
C PHE A 187 4.59 29.44 -6.68
N LEU A 188 3.32 29.03 -6.51
CA LEU A 188 2.97 27.85 -5.74
C LEU A 188 3.58 26.57 -6.35
N ALA A 189 3.56 26.44 -7.68
CA ALA A 189 4.20 25.33 -8.38
C ALA A 189 5.70 25.29 -8.11
N ASN A 190 6.41 26.41 -8.21
CA ASN A 190 7.84 26.48 -7.94
C ASN A 190 8.18 26.07 -6.50
N VAL A 191 7.40 26.53 -5.52
CA VAL A 191 7.56 26.11 -4.10
C VAL A 191 7.35 24.60 -3.96
N CYS A 192 6.28 24.05 -4.53
CA CYS A 192 6.02 22.61 -4.49
C CYS A 192 7.10 21.78 -5.20
N ILE A 193 7.67 22.29 -6.30
CA ILE A 193 8.77 21.64 -7.03
C ILE A 193 10.02 21.58 -6.14
N VAL A 194 10.38 22.68 -5.48
CA VAL A 194 11.55 22.70 -4.57
C VAL A 194 11.34 21.70 -3.41
N LEU A 195 10.16 21.70 -2.79
CA LEU A 195 9.84 20.74 -1.73
C LEU A 195 9.88 19.29 -2.23
N PHE A 196 9.38 19.04 -3.44
CA PHE A 196 9.41 17.72 -4.07
C PHE A 196 10.84 17.26 -4.36
N LEU A 197 11.73 18.15 -4.80
CA LEU A 197 13.14 17.85 -5.01
C LEU A 197 13.87 17.54 -3.70
N ILE A 198 13.61 18.30 -2.63
CA ILE A 198 14.18 18.04 -1.30
C ILE A 198 13.74 16.66 -0.79
N GLN A 199 12.46 16.32 -0.93
CA GLN A 199 11.95 15.00 -0.56
C GLN A 199 12.59 13.88 -1.40
N SER A 200 12.74 14.12 -2.70
CA SER A 200 13.36 13.16 -3.62
C SER A 200 14.82 12.91 -3.26
N LEU A 201 15.53 13.95 -2.82
CA LEU A 201 16.90 13.86 -2.33
C LEU A 201 17.00 13.04 -1.02
N ASP A 202 16.11 13.26 -0.03
CA ASP A 202 16.07 12.43 1.20
C ASP A 202 15.88 10.94 0.86
N ARG A 203 14.94 10.62 -0.04
CA ARG A 203 14.73 9.23 -0.49
C ARG A 203 15.96 8.65 -1.19
N LEU A 204 16.61 9.42 -2.06
CA LEU A 204 17.84 8.99 -2.73
C LEU A 204 18.95 8.72 -1.72
N ILE A 205 19.15 9.60 -0.73
CA ILE A 205 20.14 9.43 0.33
C ILE A 205 19.86 8.16 1.14
N LEU A 206 18.60 7.89 1.49
CA LEU A 206 18.21 6.65 2.17
C LEU A 206 18.52 5.40 1.32
N CYS A 207 18.20 5.43 0.03
CA CYS A 207 18.55 4.33 -0.88
C CYS A 207 20.07 4.11 -0.98
N LEU A 208 20.86 5.18 -1.09
CA LEU A 208 22.32 5.11 -1.12
C LEU A 208 22.88 4.59 0.21
N GLY A 209 22.31 5.02 1.34
CA GLY A 209 22.65 4.50 2.67
C GLY A 209 22.37 2.99 2.78
N CYS A 210 21.20 2.53 2.34
CA CYS A 210 20.85 1.11 2.33
C CYS A 210 21.77 0.31 1.40
N PHE A 211 22.07 0.84 0.20
CA PHE A 211 23.03 0.24 -0.71
C PHE A 211 24.42 0.12 -0.05
N TRP A 212 24.89 1.16 0.63
CA TRP A 212 26.16 1.14 1.34
C TRP A 212 26.19 0.10 2.47
N ILE A 213 25.11 0.00 3.25
CA ILE A 213 24.94 -1.02 4.30
C ILE A 213 25.03 -2.42 3.71
N LYS A 214 24.32 -2.69 2.61
CA LYS A 214 24.36 -3.99 1.91
C LYS A 214 25.74 -4.28 1.31
N PHE A 215 26.37 -3.29 0.68
CA PHE A 215 27.68 -3.41 0.07
C PHE A 215 28.79 -3.70 1.09
N LYS A 216 28.78 -2.99 2.22
CA LYS A 216 29.73 -3.18 3.34
C LYS A 216 29.32 -4.29 4.30
N LYS A 217 28.17 -4.94 4.08
CA LYS A 217 27.58 -5.95 4.98
C LYS A 217 27.51 -5.49 6.44
N ILE A 218 27.19 -4.21 6.65
CA ILE A 218 27.06 -3.64 7.99
C ILE A 218 25.83 -4.27 8.63
N LYS A 219 26.03 -4.97 9.74
CA LYS A 219 24.95 -5.51 10.57
C LYS A 219 25.17 -5.05 12.01
N PRO A 220 24.09 -4.85 12.78
CA PRO A 220 24.21 -4.72 14.23
C PRO A 220 24.93 -5.97 14.75
N VAL A 221 26.11 -5.78 15.33
CA VAL A 221 26.93 -6.90 15.84
C VAL A 221 26.31 -7.36 17.15
N CYS A 222 26.03 -8.65 17.25
CA CYS A 222 25.85 -9.32 18.54
C CYS A 222 27.25 -9.73 19.01
N ASN A 223 27.64 -9.36 20.24
CA ASN A 223 28.96 -9.71 20.78
C ASN A 223 29.12 -11.22 21.07
N GLN A 224 28.11 -12.03 20.77
CA GLN A 224 28.18 -13.49 20.82
C GLN A 224 27.83 -14.07 19.44
N GLU A 225 28.64 -15.02 18.98
CA GLU A 225 28.16 -16.09 18.09
C GLU A 225 26.85 -16.60 18.71
N LEU A 226 25.79 -16.66 17.88
CA LEU A 226 24.46 -17.14 18.27
C LEU A 226 24.63 -18.29 19.27
N VAL A 227 24.19 -18.05 20.51
CA VAL A 227 24.28 -18.98 21.64
C VAL A 227 24.27 -20.42 21.13
N ASP A 228 25.42 -21.09 21.18
CA ASP A 228 25.52 -22.52 20.90
C ASP A 228 24.74 -23.21 22.03
N LEU A 229 23.44 -23.40 21.82
CA LEU A 229 22.52 -24.02 22.77
C LEU A 229 22.88 -25.48 23.08
N GLU A 230 23.86 -26.05 22.35
CA GLU A 230 24.38 -27.39 22.56
C GLU A 230 25.65 -27.45 23.42
N SER A 231 26.35 -26.33 23.64
CA SER A 231 27.51 -26.29 24.53
C SER A 231 27.04 -26.00 25.95
N GLY A 232 26.78 -27.04 26.74
CA GLY A 232 26.33 -26.98 28.13
C GLY A 232 27.31 -26.35 29.15
N ASP A 233 28.03 -25.29 28.79
CA ASP A 233 28.78 -24.46 29.72
C ASP A 233 27.84 -23.40 30.30
N GLY A 234 27.52 -23.53 31.59
CA GLY A 234 26.46 -22.81 32.31
C GLY A 234 26.65 -21.31 32.50
N ASN A 235 26.81 -20.55 31.41
CA ASN A 235 26.90 -19.09 31.41
C ASN A 235 26.01 -18.46 30.31
N ASP A 236 24.84 -19.04 30.09
CA ASP A 236 23.88 -18.55 29.10
C ASP A 236 23.21 -17.24 29.56
N TYR A 237 23.24 -16.22 28.71
CA TYR A 237 22.63 -14.91 28.98
C TYR A 237 21.11 -14.97 28.75
N PHE A 238 20.36 -15.38 29.78
CA PHE A 238 18.89 -15.39 29.78
C PHE A 238 18.33 -14.41 30.83
N PRO A 239 18.29 -13.09 30.57
CA PRO A 239 17.65 -12.13 31.47
C PRO A 239 16.14 -12.37 31.59
N MET A 240 15.53 -11.75 32.59
CA MET A 240 14.08 -11.80 32.80
C MET A 240 13.36 -10.97 31.73
N VAL A 241 12.49 -11.60 30.93
CA VAL A 241 11.76 -10.99 29.81
C VAL A 241 10.24 -11.05 30.04
N LEU A 242 9.60 -9.90 29.93
CA LEU A 242 8.16 -9.74 29.89
C LEU A 242 7.68 -9.69 28.45
N VAL A 243 6.58 -10.37 28.11
CA VAL A 243 5.94 -10.30 26.80
C VAL A 243 4.53 -9.75 26.98
N GLN A 244 4.16 -8.71 26.23
CA GLN A 244 2.86 -8.07 26.31
C GLN A 244 2.10 -8.17 24.99
N ILE A 245 0.86 -8.64 25.06
CA ILE A 245 -0.08 -8.63 23.94
C ILE A 245 -1.33 -7.83 24.31
N PRO A 246 -1.45 -6.56 23.86
CA PRO A 246 -2.71 -5.82 23.92
C PRO A 246 -3.73 -6.37 22.92
N MET A 247 -4.94 -6.61 23.41
CA MET A 247 -6.10 -7.07 22.64
C MET A 247 -7.31 -6.15 22.92
N CYS A 248 -8.09 -5.83 21.90
CA CYS A 248 -9.41 -5.22 21.97
C CYS A 248 -10.34 -5.79 20.87
N ASN A 249 -11.19 -6.75 21.25
CA ASN A 249 -12.21 -7.39 20.42
C ASN A 249 -11.68 -8.21 19.22
N GLU A 250 -10.47 -8.77 19.25
CA GLU A 250 -9.92 -9.57 18.15
C GLU A 250 -10.17 -11.08 18.28
N LYS A 251 -11.43 -11.46 18.07
CA LYS A 251 -11.88 -12.87 18.10
C LYS A 251 -11.22 -13.73 17.03
N GLU A 252 -10.77 -13.15 15.94
CA GLU A 252 -10.27 -13.90 14.78
C GLU A 252 -8.80 -14.33 14.93
N VAL A 253 -8.01 -13.65 15.78
CA VAL A 253 -6.54 -13.83 15.87
C VAL A 253 -6.03 -14.21 17.27
N TYR A 254 -6.88 -14.18 18.31
CA TYR A 254 -6.42 -14.39 19.69
C TYR A 254 -5.72 -15.75 19.91
N GLN A 255 -6.22 -16.84 19.32
CA GLN A 255 -5.60 -18.17 19.50
C GLN A 255 -4.21 -18.24 18.87
N GLN A 256 -4.08 -17.70 17.65
CA GLN A 256 -2.82 -17.72 16.90
C GLN A 256 -1.76 -16.87 17.59
N SER A 257 -2.13 -15.66 18.03
CA SER A 257 -1.19 -14.75 18.71
C SER A 257 -0.75 -15.27 20.08
N ILE A 258 -1.67 -15.77 20.91
CA ILE A 258 -1.33 -16.37 22.21
C ILE A 258 -0.43 -17.60 22.00
N ALA A 259 -0.77 -18.47 21.05
CA ALA A 259 0.05 -19.63 20.74
C ALA A 259 1.46 -19.23 20.28
N ALA A 260 1.60 -18.22 19.42
CA ALA A 260 2.89 -17.79 18.91
C ALA A 260 3.83 -17.30 20.03
N VAL A 261 3.33 -16.53 21.00
CA VAL A 261 4.16 -16.09 22.13
C VAL A 261 4.42 -17.18 23.17
N CYS A 262 3.47 -18.10 23.39
CA CYS A 262 3.66 -19.23 24.29
C CYS A 262 4.71 -20.23 23.77
N ASN A 263 4.93 -20.26 22.45
CA ASN A 263 5.93 -21.10 21.79
C ASN A 263 7.29 -20.41 21.62
N LEU A 264 7.52 -19.22 22.22
CA LEU A 264 8.84 -18.59 22.23
C LEU A 264 9.85 -19.47 22.94
N ASP A 265 10.98 -19.69 22.29
CA ASP A 265 12.09 -20.48 22.79
C ASP A 265 12.92 -19.63 23.76
N TRP A 266 12.46 -19.56 25.01
CA TRP A 266 13.10 -18.88 26.12
C TRP A 266 12.87 -19.67 27.41
N PRO A 267 13.79 -19.68 28.38
CA PRO A 267 13.58 -20.38 29.64
C PRO A 267 12.28 -19.92 30.32
N LYS A 268 11.37 -20.86 30.59
CA LYS A 268 10.04 -20.58 31.14
C LYS A 268 10.07 -19.82 32.47
N GLY A 269 11.09 -20.06 33.29
CA GLY A 269 11.30 -19.33 34.56
C GLY A 269 11.70 -17.86 34.37
N ASN A 270 12.20 -17.50 33.18
CA ASN A 270 12.71 -16.18 32.85
C ASN A 270 11.79 -15.46 31.84
N LEU A 271 10.61 -16.00 31.59
CA LEU A 271 9.60 -15.47 30.68
C LEU A 271 8.28 -15.29 31.43
N LEU A 272 7.62 -14.16 31.24
CA LEU A 272 6.21 -13.97 31.62
C LEU A 272 5.44 -13.34 30.48
N ILE A 273 4.31 -13.94 30.13
CA ILE A 273 3.42 -13.45 29.08
C ILE A 273 2.21 -12.77 29.73
N GLN A 274 1.91 -11.55 29.31
CA GLN A 274 0.75 -10.76 29.73
C GLN A 274 -0.20 -10.58 28.55
N ILE A 275 -1.39 -11.14 28.66
CA ILE A 275 -2.50 -10.86 27.74
C ILE A 275 -3.31 -9.71 28.33
N LEU A 276 -3.32 -8.59 27.62
CA LEU A 276 -3.88 -7.32 28.09
C LEU A 276 -5.17 -7.03 27.33
N ASP A 277 -6.31 -7.44 27.87
CA ASP A 277 -7.60 -7.39 27.19
C ASP A 277 -8.45 -6.15 27.54
N ASP A 278 -8.76 -5.34 26.53
CA ASP A 278 -9.67 -4.19 26.53
C ASP A 278 -10.99 -4.47 25.78
N SER A 279 -11.28 -5.73 25.45
CA SER A 279 -12.53 -6.15 24.81
C SER A 279 -13.74 -5.75 25.67
N ASP A 280 -14.81 -5.27 25.05
CA ASP A 280 -16.09 -5.02 25.73
C ASP A 280 -17.15 -6.09 25.48
N ASP A 281 -16.90 -6.98 24.52
CA ASP A 281 -17.75 -8.13 24.27
C ASP A 281 -17.43 -9.28 25.25
N PRO A 282 -18.36 -9.66 26.15
CA PRO A 282 -18.14 -10.72 27.13
C PRO A 282 -17.79 -12.07 26.49
N SER A 283 -18.29 -12.34 25.28
CA SER A 283 -17.97 -13.57 24.58
C SER A 283 -16.50 -13.62 24.13
N THR A 284 -15.94 -12.49 23.67
CA THR A 284 -14.50 -12.40 23.37
C THR A 284 -13.67 -12.60 24.63
N GLN A 285 -14.05 -11.93 25.73
CA GLN A 285 -13.34 -12.02 27.01
C GLN A 285 -13.27 -13.47 27.51
N SER A 286 -14.38 -14.23 27.44
CA SER A 286 -14.41 -15.64 27.83
C SER A 286 -13.45 -16.48 26.98
N LEU A 287 -13.49 -16.30 25.66
CA LEU A 287 -12.64 -17.05 24.72
C LEU A 287 -11.14 -16.79 24.96
N ILE A 288 -10.75 -15.53 25.17
CA ILE A 288 -9.36 -15.18 25.48
C ILE A 288 -8.93 -15.79 26.82
N ASN A 289 -9.76 -15.66 27.85
CA ASN A 289 -9.47 -16.20 29.17
C ASN A 289 -9.35 -17.74 29.16
N GLU A 290 -10.23 -18.44 28.42
CA GLU A 290 -10.17 -19.89 28.24
C GLU A 290 -8.86 -20.34 27.57
N GLU A 291 -8.42 -19.65 26.50
CA GLU A 291 -7.15 -19.96 25.85
C GLU A 291 -5.95 -19.71 26.77
N VAL A 292 -5.98 -18.64 27.57
CA VAL A 292 -4.94 -18.38 28.59
C VAL A 292 -4.91 -19.52 29.62
N ASN A 293 -6.05 -19.93 30.17
CA ASN A 293 -6.13 -21.02 31.15
C ASN A 293 -5.60 -22.35 30.58
N LYS A 294 -5.88 -22.63 29.30
CA LYS A 294 -5.33 -23.79 28.61
C LYS A 294 -3.79 -23.75 28.57
N TRP A 295 -3.19 -22.63 28.18
CA TRP A 295 -1.73 -22.48 28.16
C TRP A 295 -1.10 -22.51 29.56
N GLN A 296 -1.80 -22.02 30.59
CA GLN A 296 -1.36 -22.18 31.97
C GLN A 296 -1.29 -23.66 32.38
N GLN A 297 -2.27 -24.49 31.98
CA GLN A 297 -2.27 -25.92 32.24
C GLN A 297 -1.16 -26.67 31.48
N GLU A 298 -0.78 -26.18 30.30
CA GLU A 298 0.38 -26.66 29.53
C GLU A 298 1.74 -26.18 30.12
N GLY A 299 1.69 -25.42 31.21
CA GLY A 299 2.87 -24.95 31.95
C GLY A 299 3.54 -23.74 31.30
N ALA A 300 2.80 -22.89 30.58
CA ALA A 300 3.27 -21.57 30.19
C ALA A 300 3.09 -20.57 31.35
N ASN A 301 4.07 -19.70 31.57
CA ASN A 301 3.94 -18.60 32.53
C ASN A 301 3.21 -17.42 31.87
N ILE A 302 1.88 -17.46 31.92
CA ILE A 302 1.00 -16.50 31.24
C ILE A 302 -0.08 -15.98 32.19
N VAL A 303 -0.41 -14.69 32.08
CA VAL A 303 -1.39 -14.01 32.91
C VAL A 303 -2.38 -13.24 32.03
N TYR A 304 -3.67 -13.48 32.28
CA TYR A 304 -4.77 -12.72 31.70
C TYR A 304 -5.06 -11.47 32.54
N ARG A 305 -5.19 -10.31 31.89
CA ARG A 305 -5.55 -9.04 32.54
C ARG A 305 -6.62 -8.33 31.74
N HIS A 306 -7.76 -8.08 32.37
CA HIS A 306 -8.83 -7.28 31.78
C HIS A 306 -9.01 -5.96 32.54
N ARG A 307 -9.17 -4.84 31.82
CA ARG A 307 -9.43 -3.53 32.43
C ARG A 307 -10.91 -3.18 32.36
N VAL A 308 -11.49 -2.87 33.52
CA VAL A 308 -12.86 -2.35 33.61
C VAL A 308 -12.96 -0.91 33.10
N ILE A 309 -11.95 -0.08 33.42
CA ILE A 309 -11.87 1.32 32.98
C ILE A 309 -10.89 1.41 31.81
N ARG A 310 -11.42 1.68 30.60
CA ARG A 310 -10.69 1.68 29.33
C ARG A 310 -10.18 3.07 28.95
N GLU A 311 -9.52 3.75 29.88
CA GLU A 311 -8.88 5.04 29.59
C GLU A 311 -7.55 4.84 28.85
N GLY A 312 -7.27 5.73 27.90
CA GLY A 312 -5.98 5.79 27.21
C GLY A 312 -5.72 4.75 26.13
N TYR A 313 -6.74 3.97 25.71
CA TYR A 313 -6.61 2.91 24.70
C TYR A 313 -5.43 1.97 24.99
N LYS A 314 -4.68 1.56 23.95
CA LYS A 314 -3.48 0.72 24.05
C LYS A 314 -2.42 1.30 25.00
N ALA A 315 -2.19 2.61 24.97
CA ALA A 315 -1.21 3.27 25.84
C ALA A 315 -1.56 3.09 27.33
N GLY A 316 -2.83 3.31 27.68
CA GLY A 316 -3.33 3.10 29.03
C GLY A 316 -3.27 1.63 29.45
N ASN A 317 -3.48 0.71 28.52
CA ASN A 317 -3.43 -0.73 28.78
C ASN A 317 -2.01 -1.18 29.13
N LEU A 318 -1.04 -0.81 28.29
CA LEU A 318 0.38 -1.05 28.52
C LEU A 318 0.85 -0.38 29.81
N LYS A 319 0.44 0.86 30.09
CA LYS A 319 0.74 1.57 31.34
C LYS A 319 0.21 0.83 32.58
N SER A 320 -1.03 0.36 32.54
CA SER A 320 -1.63 -0.41 33.64
C SER A 320 -0.87 -1.71 33.90
N ALA A 321 -0.46 -2.39 32.83
CA ALA A 321 0.34 -3.61 32.91
C ALA A 321 1.73 -3.36 33.52
N MET A 322 2.42 -2.30 33.07
CA MET A 322 3.74 -1.92 33.57
C MET A 322 3.76 -1.52 35.06
N ASN A 323 2.62 -1.09 35.62
CA ASN A 323 2.50 -0.73 37.04
C ASN A 323 2.34 -1.94 37.98
N CYS A 324 2.32 -3.17 37.47
CA CYS A 324 2.20 -4.36 38.31
C CYS A 324 3.49 -4.59 39.12
N GLY A 325 3.35 -4.99 40.39
CA GLY A 325 4.50 -5.10 41.31
C GLY A 325 5.60 -6.04 40.82
N TYR A 326 5.23 -7.15 40.18
CA TYR A 326 6.16 -8.14 39.64
C TYR A 326 6.95 -7.65 38.41
N VAL A 327 6.53 -6.57 37.74
CA VAL A 327 7.23 -6.06 36.54
C VAL A 327 8.65 -5.59 36.89
N LYS A 328 8.89 -5.21 38.15
CA LYS A 328 10.20 -4.82 38.67
C LYS A 328 11.24 -5.94 38.64
N ASP A 329 10.80 -7.19 38.55
CA ASP A 329 11.67 -8.35 38.46
C ASP A 329 12.13 -8.64 37.01
N TYR A 330 11.66 -7.85 36.04
CA TYR A 330 11.96 -8.01 34.62
C TYR A 330 12.89 -6.90 34.12
N GLU A 331 13.80 -7.25 33.21
CA GLU A 331 14.75 -6.32 32.61
C GLU A 331 14.26 -5.77 31.27
N PHE A 332 13.56 -6.62 30.50
CA PHE A 332 13.11 -6.34 29.15
C PHE A 332 11.62 -6.60 28.98
N VAL A 333 10.99 -5.84 28.08
CA VAL A 333 9.60 -6.07 27.66
C VAL A 333 9.51 -6.13 26.14
N ALA A 334 8.99 -7.24 25.61
CA ALA A 334 8.65 -7.41 24.21
C ALA A 334 7.15 -7.14 24.01
N ILE A 335 6.81 -6.37 22.98
CA ILE A 335 5.41 -5.98 22.71
C ILE A 335 4.99 -6.51 21.34
N PHE A 336 3.87 -7.22 21.30
CA PHE A 336 3.26 -7.75 20.08
C PHE A 336 1.79 -7.38 20.00
N ASP A 337 1.35 -6.79 18.89
CA ASP A 337 -0.07 -6.63 18.61
C ASP A 337 -0.74 -8.01 18.42
N SER A 338 -2.06 -8.04 18.61
CA SER A 338 -2.89 -9.25 18.55
C SER A 338 -2.86 -10.03 17.22
N ASP A 339 -2.39 -9.42 16.14
CA ASP A 339 -2.21 -10.06 14.83
C ASP A 339 -0.76 -10.46 14.51
N PHE A 340 0.17 -10.29 15.46
CA PHE A 340 1.58 -10.60 15.25
C PHE A 340 1.93 -12.03 15.70
N GLN A 341 2.70 -12.70 14.85
CA GLN A 341 3.18 -14.06 15.04
C GLN A 341 4.72 -14.04 15.05
N PRO A 342 5.36 -13.85 16.22
CA PRO A 342 6.81 -13.97 16.33
C PRO A 342 7.26 -15.42 16.11
N THR A 343 8.42 -15.59 15.48
CA THR A 343 9.04 -16.91 15.37
C THR A 343 9.57 -17.38 16.74
N PRO A 344 9.67 -18.69 16.99
CA PRO A 344 10.13 -19.21 18.30
C PRO A 344 11.48 -18.63 18.75
N ASP A 345 12.40 -18.39 17.82
CA ASP A 345 13.73 -17.85 18.06
C ASP A 345 13.79 -16.32 18.23
N PHE A 346 12.64 -15.61 18.20
CA PHE A 346 12.59 -14.15 18.21
C PHE A 346 13.37 -13.52 19.38
N LEU A 347 13.18 -14.01 20.60
CA LEU A 347 13.89 -13.50 21.78
C LEU A 347 15.39 -13.80 21.73
N LYS A 348 15.77 -15.02 21.31
CA LYS A 348 17.17 -15.42 21.11
C LYS A 348 17.90 -14.54 20.10
N ARG A 349 17.18 -13.99 19.11
CA ARG A 349 17.77 -13.10 18.09
C ARG A 349 17.71 -11.61 18.44
N THR A 350 16.97 -11.22 19.46
CA THR A 350 16.77 -9.80 19.83
C THR A 350 17.43 -9.43 21.15
N VAL A 351 17.23 -10.23 22.20
CA VAL A 351 17.70 -9.95 23.57
C VAL A 351 19.23 -9.88 23.70
N PRO A 352 20.03 -10.74 23.03
CA PRO A 352 21.49 -10.67 23.16
C PRO A 352 22.13 -9.34 22.76
N HIS A 353 21.47 -8.51 21.94
CA HIS A 353 21.98 -7.19 21.57
C HIS A 353 22.06 -6.19 22.73
N PHE A 354 21.33 -6.45 23.82
CA PHE A 354 21.37 -5.62 25.03
C PHE A 354 22.53 -5.96 25.96
N LYS A 355 23.17 -7.12 25.76
CA LYS A 355 24.32 -7.55 26.55
C LYS A 355 25.50 -6.60 26.28
N ASP A 356 26.15 -6.16 27.35
CA ASP A 356 27.28 -5.22 27.31
C ASP A 356 27.00 -3.88 26.59
N ASN A 357 25.71 -3.52 26.45
CA ASN A 357 25.26 -2.29 25.79
C ASN A 357 24.18 -1.60 26.62
N GLU A 358 24.61 -0.88 27.65
CA GLU A 358 23.73 -0.19 28.60
C GLU A 358 22.97 0.98 27.98
N GLU A 359 23.47 1.57 26.89
CA GLU A 359 22.82 2.71 26.20
C GLU A 359 21.72 2.27 25.22
N LEU A 360 21.59 0.97 24.96
CA LEU A 360 20.55 0.42 24.08
C LEU A 360 19.20 0.34 24.80
N GLY A 361 18.23 1.08 24.28
CA GLY A 361 16.87 1.15 24.83
C GLY A 361 15.86 0.28 24.06
N LEU A 362 16.02 0.14 22.74
CA LEU A 362 15.08 -0.56 21.86
C LEU A 362 15.80 -1.40 20.80
N VAL A 363 15.33 -2.63 20.64
CA VAL A 363 15.61 -3.50 19.49
C VAL A 363 14.30 -3.70 18.74
N GLN A 364 14.22 -3.25 17.49
CA GLN A 364 13.04 -3.41 16.64
C GLN A 364 13.30 -4.47 15.57
N ALA A 365 12.41 -5.46 15.45
CA ALA A 365 12.42 -6.42 14.36
C ALA A 365 11.58 -5.92 13.17
N ARG A 366 11.84 -6.47 11.98
CA ARG A 366 11.11 -6.13 10.76
C ARG A 366 9.76 -6.83 10.71
N TRP A 367 8.75 -6.12 10.21
CA TRP A 367 7.45 -6.71 9.91
C TRP A 367 7.49 -7.47 8.59
N SER A 368 6.86 -8.64 8.59
CA SER A 368 6.62 -9.46 7.41
C SER A 368 5.11 -9.72 7.30
N PHE A 369 4.61 -9.94 6.08
CA PHE A 369 3.16 -9.90 5.83
C PHE A 369 2.65 -11.21 5.24
N VAL A 370 1.65 -11.83 5.90
CA VAL A 370 1.09 -13.12 5.47
C VAL A 370 0.17 -12.99 4.25
N ASN A 371 -0.56 -11.88 4.12
CA ASN A 371 -1.55 -11.64 3.07
C ASN A 371 -1.07 -10.64 2.00
N LYS A 372 0.25 -10.52 1.77
CA LYS A 372 0.84 -9.54 0.84
C LYS A 372 0.46 -9.71 -0.63
N ASP A 373 0.03 -10.92 -1.01
CA ASP A 373 -0.31 -11.31 -2.37
C ASP A 373 -1.82 -11.42 -2.61
N GLU A 374 -2.64 -11.02 -1.62
CA GLU A 374 -4.08 -11.29 -1.57
C GLU A 374 -4.89 -10.51 -2.63
N ASN A 375 -4.57 -9.24 -2.81
CA ASN A 375 -5.27 -8.35 -3.74
C ASN A 375 -4.37 -7.20 -4.18
N LEU A 376 -4.84 -6.36 -5.11
CA LEU A 376 -4.06 -5.22 -5.58
C LEU A 376 -3.69 -4.28 -4.43
N LEU A 377 -4.62 -3.98 -3.51
CA LEU A 377 -4.36 -3.09 -2.37
C LEU A 377 -3.20 -3.59 -1.48
N THR A 378 -3.18 -4.86 -1.09
CA THR A 378 -2.13 -5.46 -0.25
C THR A 378 -0.76 -5.47 -0.95
N ARG A 379 -0.73 -5.74 -2.26
CA ARG A 379 0.49 -5.64 -3.08
C ARG A 379 1.05 -4.23 -3.14
N LEU A 380 0.19 -3.21 -3.25
CA LEU A 380 0.61 -1.81 -3.26
C LEU A 380 1.07 -1.33 -1.87
N GLN A 381 0.41 -1.78 -0.80
CA GLN A 381 0.84 -1.52 0.57
C GLN A 381 2.23 -2.07 0.87
N LEU A 382 2.51 -3.29 0.39
CA LEU A 382 3.81 -3.95 0.55
C LEU A 382 4.97 -3.06 0.07
N ILE A 383 4.83 -2.36 -1.06
CA ILE A 383 5.90 -1.51 -1.62
C ILE A 383 6.28 -0.39 -0.63
N ASN A 384 5.30 0.31 -0.07
CA ASN A 384 5.57 1.38 0.90
C ASN A 384 6.18 0.85 2.20
N LEU A 385 5.64 -0.25 2.71
CA LEU A 385 6.07 -0.82 3.99
C LEU A 385 7.47 -1.44 3.88
N ALA A 386 7.76 -2.12 2.76
CA ALA A 386 9.11 -2.64 2.49
C ALA A 386 10.14 -1.50 2.40
N PHE A 387 9.83 -0.40 1.72
CA PHE A 387 10.70 0.78 1.74
C PHE A 387 10.89 1.35 3.14
N HIS A 388 9.81 1.51 3.91
CA HIS A 388 9.88 2.06 5.25
C HIS A 388 10.76 1.20 6.17
N PHE A 389 10.56 -0.12 6.21
CA PHE A 389 11.31 -1.01 7.11
C PHE A 389 12.72 -1.32 6.60
N GLU A 390 12.86 -1.78 5.36
CA GLU A 390 14.15 -2.28 4.85
C GLU A 390 15.12 -1.16 4.45
N VAL A 391 14.61 0.05 4.19
CA VAL A 391 15.45 1.20 3.80
C VAL A 391 15.46 2.24 4.91
N GLU A 392 14.33 2.86 5.21
CA GLU A 392 14.30 4.02 6.12
C GLU A 392 14.71 3.63 7.55
N GLN A 393 14.10 2.61 8.15
CA GLN A 393 14.42 2.21 9.53
C GLN A 393 15.81 1.59 9.66
N GLN A 394 16.21 0.77 8.68
CA GLN A 394 17.56 0.20 8.67
C GLN A 394 18.64 1.29 8.62
N VAL A 395 18.51 2.26 7.71
CA VAL A 395 19.46 3.37 7.57
C VAL A 395 19.49 4.24 8.82
N ASN A 396 18.32 4.64 9.33
CA ASN A 396 18.27 5.48 10.52
C ASN A 396 18.74 4.74 11.79
N GLY A 397 18.48 3.43 11.90
CA GLY A 397 18.97 2.60 12.99
C GLY A 397 20.49 2.51 13.04
N ILE A 398 21.15 2.40 11.87
CA ILE A 398 22.61 2.31 11.77
C ILE A 398 23.30 3.67 11.92
N PHE A 399 22.82 4.70 11.22
CA PHE A 399 23.52 5.98 11.16
C PHE A 399 23.08 7.01 12.20
N LEU A 400 21.86 6.89 12.74
CA LEU A 400 21.29 7.86 13.69
C LEU A 400 20.98 7.24 15.06
N ASN A 401 20.96 5.91 15.17
CA ASN A 401 20.47 5.15 16.33
C ASN A 401 19.09 5.63 16.81
N PHE A 402 18.25 6.05 15.86
CA PHE A 402 16.92 6.58 16.12
C PHE A 402 15.98 6.33 14.95
N PHE A 403 14.80 5.85 15.27
CA PHE A 403 13.63 5.76 14.40
C PHE A 403 12.39 5.69 15.31
N GLY A 404 11.20 5.92 14.75
CA GLY A 404 9.96 5.74 15.52
C GLY A 404 9.74 4.26 15.83
N PHE A 405 9.41 3.92 17.09
CA PHE A 405 8.97 2.57 17.42
C PHE A 405 7.67 2.28 16.68
N ASN A 406 7.53 1.06 16.15
CA ASN A 406 6.40 0.68 15.30
C ASN A 406 5.16 0.27 16.10
N GLY A 407 5.25 0.28 17.42
CA GLY A 407 4.16 -0.12 18.32
C GLY A 407 4.13 -1.62 18.63
N THR A 408 4.90 -2.45 17.93
CA THR A 408 4.91 -3.91 18.04
C THR A 408 6.19 -4.50 17.42
N ALA A 409 6.45 -5.78 17.69
CA ALA A 409 7.63 -6.53 17.26
C ALA A 409 8.95 -5.86 17.70
N GLY A 410 8.96 -5.26 18.88
CA GLY A 410 10.15 -4.64 19.47
C GLY A 410 10.31 -5.02 20.94
N VAL A 411 11.57 -5.13 21.34
CA VAL A 411 12.00 -5.38 22.71
C VAL A 411 12.55 -4.09 23.29
N TRP A 412 12.00 -3.67 24.41
CA TRP A 412 12.42 -2.50 25.16
C TRP A 412 13.17 -2.90 26.42
N ARG A 413 14.24 -2.18 26.75
CA ARG A 413 14.77 -2.17 28.11
C ARG A 413 13.79 -1.42 29.02
N ILE A 414 13.32 -2.06 30.08
CA ILE A 414 12.30 -1.48 30.97
C ILE A 414 12.78 -0.16 31.58
N LYS A 415 14.05 -0.10 32.02
CA LYS A 415 14.69 1.13 32.50
C LYS A 415 14.59 2.29 31.49
N ALA A 416 14.71 2.02 30.19
CA ALA A 416 14.58 3.05 29.17
C ALA A 416 13.15 3.60 29.06
N LEU A 417 12.15 2.73 29.24
CA LEU A 417 10.74 3.15 29.31
C LEU A 417 10.50 4.01 30.56
N GLU A 418 10.99 3.58 31.72
CA GLU A 418 10.84 4.28 32.99
C GLU A 418 11.51 5.67 32.97
N ASP A 419 12.77 5.76 32.53
CA ASP A 419 13.53 7.01 32.41
C ASP A 419 12.87 8.02 31.46
N SER A 420 12.10 7.50 30.51
CA SER A 420 11.34 8.29 29.53
C SER A 420 9.98 8.75 30.07
N GLY A 421 9.53 8.23 31.21
CA GLY A 421 8.23 8.54 31.84
C GLY A 421 7.11 7.54 31.50
N GLY A 422 7.45 6.37 30.96
CA GLY A 422 6.51 5.29 30.63
C GLY A 422 5.58 5.61 29.45
N TRP A 423 4.51 4.82 29.33
CA TRP A 423 3.46 5.00 28.32
C TRP A 423 2.57 6.19 28.67
N LEU A 424 2.42 7.14 27.75
CA LEU A 424 1.60 8.33 27.92
C LEU A 424 0.37 8.28 27.00
N GLU A 425 -0.78 8.64 27.55
CA GLU A 425 -2.09 8.56 26.88
C GLU A 425 -2.44 9.84 26.09
N ARG A 426 -1.45 10.73 25.91
CA ARG A 426 -1.65 12.08 25.35
C ARG A 426 -1.82 12.14 23.83
N THR A 427 -1.65 11.01 23.13
CA THR A 427 -1.71 10.90 21.67
C THR A 427 -2.09 9.48 21.24
N THR A 428 -2.59 9.35 20.00
CA THR A 428 -2.95 8.07 19.36
C THR A 428 -1.75 7.33 18.74
N VAL A 429 -0.55 7.90 18.86
CA VAL A 429 0.74 7.34 18.44
C VAL A 429 1.69 7.26 19.64
N GLU A 430 1.27 6.51 20.65
CA GLU A 430 2.01 6.33 21.91
C GLU A 430 3.40 5.71 21.69
N ASP A 431 3.52 4.90 20.65
CA ASP A 431 4.73 4.25 20.17
C ASP A 431 5.79 5.24 19.71
N MET A 432 5.40 6.21 18.90
CA MET A 432 6.27 7.27 18.43
C MET A 432 6.60 8.26 19.55
N ASP A 433 5.65 8.53 20.45
CA ASP A 433 5.85 9.41 21.60
C ASP A 433 6.93 8.88 22.55
N ILE A 434 6.87 7.60 22.93
CA ILE A 434 7.90 7.00 23.78
C ILE A 434 9.27 6.97 23.09
N ALA A 435 9.31 6.68 21.78
CA ALA A 435 10.54 6.65 21.01
C ALA A 435 11.24 8.02 20.97
N VAL A 436 10.47 9.11 20.76
CA VAL A 436 11.00 10.47 20.80
C VAL A 436 11.51 10.81 22.20
N ARG A 437 10.74 10.53 23.25
CA ARG A 437 11.16 10.81 24.63
C ARG A 437 12.41 10.06 25.05
N ALA A 438 12.50 8.77 24.73
CA ALA A 438 13.68 7.95 25.02
C ALA A 438 14.91 8.46 24.27
N HIS A 439 14.76 8.86 23.01
CA HIS A 439 15.86 9.43 22.24
C HIS A 439 16.34 10.78 22.81
N LEU A 440 15.42 11.63 23.28
CA LEU A 440 15.75 12.88 23.97
C LEU A 440 16.52 12.66 25.28
N LYS A 441 16.38 11.49 25.91
CA LYS A 441 17.14 11.06 27.09
C LYS A 441 18.48 10.40 26.74
N GLY A 442 18.78 10.21 25.46
CA GLY A 442 20.06 9.65 24.99
C GLY A 442 20.03 8.16 24.68
N TRP A 443 18.89 7.48 24.88
CA TRP A 443 18.75 6.07 24.52
C TRP A 443 18.93 5.85 23.02
N LYS A 444 19.61 4.76 22.67
CA LYS A 444 19.90 4.34 21.31
C LYS A 444 18.98 3.20 20.89
N PHE A 445 18.62 3.16 19.61
CA PHE A 445 17.81 2.10 19.03
C PHE A 445 18.59 1.38 17.92
N ILE A 446 18.31 0.08 17.77
CA ILE A 446 18.77 -0.70 16.62
C ILE A 446 17.59 -1.38 15.92
N PHE A 447 17.72 -1.53 14.60
CA PHE A 447 16.73 -2.18 13.76
C PHE A 447 17.34 -3.45 13.17
N LEU A 448 16.70 -4.60 13.41
CA LEU A 448 17.13 -5.91 12.92
C LEU A 448 16.31 -6.28 11.69
N ASN A 449 16.90 -6.07 10.51
CA ASN A 449 16.21 -6.30 9.24
C ASN A 449 16.05 -7.80 8.90
N ASP A 450 16.87 -8.65 9.50
CA ASP A 450 16.90 -10.10 9.30
C ASP A 450 15.97 -10.85 10.27
N VAL A 451 15.52 -10.22 11.36
CA VAL A 451 14.52 -10.78 12.27
C VAL A 451 13.14 -10.35 11.77
N GLU A 452 12.34 -11.31 11.33
CA GLU A 452 10.99 -11.08 10.83
C GLU A 452 9.93 -11.41 11.89
N CYS A 453 8.88 -10.61 11.98
CA CYS A 453 7.68 -10.91 12.74
C CYS A 453 6.47 -10.78 11.82
N GLN A 454 5.70 -11.86 11.69
CA GLN A 454 4.62 -11.93 10.70
C GLN A 454 3.35 -11.24 11.21
N CYS A 455 2.64 -10.53 10.34
CA CYS A 455 1.37 -9.87 10.63
C CYS A 455 0.47 -9.72 9.40
N GLU A 456 -0.72 -9.14 9.58
CA GLU A 456 -1.70 -8.92 8.53
C GLU A 456 -1.74 -7.47 8.01
N LEU A 457 -1.84 -7.32 6.70
CA LEU A 457 -2.18 -6.05 6.06
C LEU A 457 -3.70 -5.83 6.05
N PRO A 458 -4.19 -4.58 6.15
CA PRO A 458 -5.58 -4.24 5.89
C PRO A 458 -6.04 -4.70 4.49
N GLU A 459 -7.01 -5.61 4.44
CA GLU A 459 -7.55 -6.14 3.17
C GLU A 459 -8.54 -5.17 2.49
N SER A 460 -9.16 -4.27 3.25
CA SER A 460 -10.15 -3.31 2.74
C SER A 460 -9.60 -1.90 2.67
N TYR A 461 -10.02 -1.13 1.66
CA TYR A 461 -9.60 0.27 1.52
C TYR A 461 -10.07 1.12 2.69
N GLU A 462 -11.23 0.84 3.29
CA GLU A 462 -11.69 1.55 4.49
C GLU A 462 -10.73 1.39 5.67
N ALA A 463 -10.36 0.15 5.99
CA ALA A 463 -9.45 -0.17 7.07
C ALA A 463 -8.08 0.48 6.83
N TYR A 464 -7.58 0.39 5.59
CA TYR A 464 -6.33 1.04 5.19
C TYR A 464 -6.42 2.56 5.33
N ARG A 465 -7.50 3.19 4.87
CA ARG A 465 -7.71 4.65 4.96
C ARG A 465 -7.74 5.13 6.41
N LYS A 466 -8.42 4.41 7.31
CA LYS A 466 -8.44 4.70 8.75
C LYS A 466 -7.06 4.58 9.37
N GLN A 467 -6.31 3.52 9.04
CA GLN A 467 -4.93 3.34 9.50
C GLN A 467 -4.04 4.49 9.02
N GLN A 468 -4.07 4.81 7.72
CA GLN A 468 -3.28 5.89 7.13
C GLN A 468 -3.65 7.26 7.70
N HIS A 469 -4.93 7.50 8.00
CA HIS A 469 -5.34 8.73 8.67
C HIS A 469 -4.65 8.88 10.02
N ARG A 470 -4.74 7.86 10.89
CA ARG A 470 -4.08 7.86 12.21
C ARG A 470 -2.55 8.04 12.10
N TRP A 471 -1.91 7.36 11.15
CA TRP A 471 -0.46 7.44 10.95
C TRP A 471 0.05 8.78 10.41
N HIS A 472 -0.84 9.66 9.93
CA HIS A 472 -0.47 11.00 9.48
C HIS A 472 -0.99 12.11 10.41
N SER A 473 -2.15 11.92 11.05
CA SER A 473 -2.68 12.86 12.05
C SER A 473 -1.91 12.80 13.36
N GLY A 474 -1.64 11.60 13.87
CA GLY A 474 -0.95 11.36 15.14
C GLY A 474 0.41 12.05 15.22
N PRO A 475 1.31 11.86 14.24
CA PRO A 475 2.63 12.50 14.27
C PRO A 475 2.57 14.04 14.23
N MET A 476 1.56 14.64 13.61
CA MET A 476 1.38 16.11 13.59
C MET A 476 0.89 16.64 14.94
N GLN A 477 0.04 15.88 15.64
CA GLN A 477 -0.30 16.18 17.02
C GLN A 477 0.94 16.04 17.92
N LEU A 478 1.68 14.93 17.77
CA LEU A 478 2.89 14.66 18.54
C LEU A 478 3.96 15.72 18.33
N PHE A 479 4.13 16.20 17.09
CA PHE A 479 5.08 17.26 16.76
C PHE A 479 4.83 18.52 17.61
N ARG A 480 3.57 18.95 17.76
CA ARG A 480 3.21 20.11 18.59
C ARG A 480 3.48 19.88 20.07
N LEU A 481 3.24 18.67 20.56
CA LEU A 481 3.46 18.28 21.96
C LEU A 481 4.94 18.18 22.31
N CYS A 482 5.75 17.59 21.42
CA CYS A 482 7.17 17.35 21.67
C CYS A 482 8.06 18.54 21.31
N MET A 483 7.65 19.45 20.42
CA MET A 483 8.51 20.54 19.94
C MET A 483 9.22 21.34 21.05
N PRO A 484 8.51 21.78 22.12
CA PRO A 484 9.15 22.50 23.21
C PRO A 484 10.25 21.67 23.89
N ASP A 485 10.01 20.38 24.10
CA ASP A 485 10.96 19.46 24.72
C ASP A 485 12.16 19.20 23.80
N VAL A 486 11.94 19.08 22.49
CA VAL A 486 13.02 18.94 21.50
C VAL A 486 13.93 20.16 21.49
N ILE A 487 13.38 21.39 21.49
CA ILE A 487 14.19 22.61 21.56
C ILE A 487 15.02 22.63 22.85
N ARG A 488 14.38 22.36 23.99
CA ARG A 488 15.00 22.48 25.33
C ARG A 488 15.95 21.34 25.68
N SER A 489 15.88 20.22 24.96
CA SER A 489 16.70 19.04 25.22
C SER A 489 18.21 19.32 25.12
N LYS A 490 19.02 18.49 25.78
CA LYS A 490 20.49 18.60 25.80
C LYS A 490 21.18 17.83 24.67
N ILE A 491 20.43 17.21 23.76
CA ILE A 491 20.99 16.47 22.62
C ILE A 491 21.68 17.43 21.63
N SER A 492 22.61 16.88 20.85
CA SER A 492 23.34 17.64 19.83
C SER A 492 22.43 18.36 18.84
N ILE A 493 22.86 19.51 18.35
CA ILE A 493 22.13 20.34 17.36
C ILE A 493 21.76 19.52 16.11
N TRP A 494 22.66 18.65 15.64
CA TRP A 494 22.41 17.76 14.50
C TRP A 494 21.25 16.79 14.73
N LYS A 495 21.19 16.14 15.90
CA LYS A 495 20.06 15.27 16.27
C LYS A 495 18.75 16.04 16.38
N LYS A 496 18.76 17.27 16.91
CA LYS A 496 17.58 18.15 16.92
C LYS A 496 17.12 18.49 15.50
N GLY A 497 18.06 18.90 14.65
CA GLY A 497 17.80 19.22 13.24
C GLY A 497 17.23 18.02 12.49
N ASN A 498 17.81 16.83 12.65
CA ASN A 498 17.27 15.59 12.08
C ASN A 498 15.83 15.32 12.53
N MET A 499 15.54 15.43 13.83
CA MET A 499 14.21 15.14 14.34
C MET A 499 13.16 16.17 13.91
N ILE A 500 13.48 17.47 13.97
CA ILE A 500 12.55 18.52 13.53
C ILE A 500 12.38 18.46 12.02
N PHE A 501 13.48 18.52 11.26
CA PHE A 501 13.43 18.67 9.81
C PHE A 501 13.15 17.36 9.09
N LEU A 502 13.95 16.30 9.28
CA LEU A 502 13.80 15.07 8.50
C LEU A 502 12.62 14.23 9.01
N PHE A 503 12.55 13.98 10.33
CA PHE A 503 11.55 13.08 10.90
C PHE A 503 10.13 13.68 10.90
N PHE A 504 9.93 14.89 11.43
CA PHE A 504 8.60 15.52 11.49
C PHE A 504 8.25 16.34 10.24
N LEU A 505 9.04 17.37 9.90
CA LEU A 505 8.64 18.31 8.85
C LEU A 505 8.67 17.66 7.46
N LEU A 506 9.79 17.05 7.05
CA LEU A 506 9.94 16.54 5.70
C LEU A 506 9.01 15.34 5.45
N ARG A 507 9.12 14.30 6.28
CA ARG A 507 8.41 13.03 6.06
C ARG A 507 6.93 13.05 6.46
N LYS A 508 6.53 13.82 7.48
CA LYS A 508 5.14 13.80 7.99
C LYS A 508 4.31 15.02 7.58
N LEU A 509 4.93 16.17 7.29
CA LEU A 509 4.23 17.40 6.87
C LEU A 509 4.41 17.71 5.37
N ILE A 510 5.64 17.87 4.90
CA ILE A 510 5.96 18.31 3.54
C ILE A 510 5.52 17.25 2.52
N LEU A 511 5.79 15.96 2.79
CA LEU A 511 5.45 14.85 1.90
C LEU A 511 3.95 14.81 1.53
N PRO A 512 2.99 14.76 2.49
CA PRO A 512 1.57 14.85 2.14
C PRO A 512 1.18 16.19 1.51
N PHE A 513 1.76 17.30 1.96
CA PHE A 513 1.47 18.65 1.47
C PHE A 513 1.77 18.81 -0.02
N TYR A 514 3.02 18.56 -0.45
CA TYR A 514 3.38 18.75 -1.85
C TYR A 514 2.70 17.69 -2.73
N SER A 515 2.57 16.44 -2.28
CA SER A 515 2.00 15.37 -3.11
C SER A 515 0.56 15.68 -3.49
N PHE A 516 -0.26 16.10 -2.52
CA PHE A 516 -1.64 16.50 -2.78
C PHE A 516 -1.69 17.80 -3.60
N THR A 517 -0.96 18.83 -3.20
CA THR A 517 -1.04 20.14 -3.86
C THR A 517 -0.54 20.06 -5.31
N LEU A 518 0.58 19.38 -5.57
CA LEU A 518 1.19 19.29 -6.89
C LEU A 518 0.36 18.44 -7.86
N PHE A 519 0.00 17.21 -7.47
CA PHE A 519 -0.64 16.25 -8.38
C PHE A 519 -2.17 16.38 -8.44
N CYS A 520 -2.83 16.77 -7.35
CA CYS A 520 -4.29 16.86 -7.30
C CYS A 520 -4.84 18.28 -7.54
N ILE A 521 -4.02 19.33 -7.38
CA ILE A 521 -4.46 20.73 -7.56
C ILE A 521 -3.70 21.41 -8.70
N ILE A 522 -2.37 21.55 -8.59
CA ILE A 522 -1.57 22.32 -9.55
C ILE A 522 -1.63 21.70 -10.94
N LEU A 523 -1.37 20.39 -11.05
CA LEU A 523 -1.38 19.70 -12.33
C LEU A 523 -2.69 19.90 -13.13
N PRO A 524 -3.90 19.61 -12.60
CA PRO A 524 -5.13 19.89 -13.34
C PRO A 524 -5.33 21.38 -13.61
N MET A 525 -4.96 22.28 -12.69
CA MET A 525 -5.08 23.73 -12.89
C MET A 525 -4.19 24.25 -14.04
N THR A 526 -2.97 23.72 -14.20
CA THR A 526 -2.09 24.08 -15.33
C THR A 526 -2.65 23.65 -16.70
N MET A 527 -3.62 22.73 -16.75
CA MET A 527 -4.32 22.40 -18.00
C MET A 527 -5.34 23.48 -18.42
N PHE A 528 -5.91 24.20 -17.45
CA PHE A 528 -6.83 25.32 -17.69
C PHE A 528 -6.11 26.67 -17.77
N ILE A 529 -4.90 26.75 -17.19
CA ILE A 529 -4.02 27.92 -17.14
C ILE A 529 -2.68 27.53 -17.79
N PRO A 530 -2.60 27.44 -19.14
CA PRO A 530 -1.42 26.99 -19.85
C PRO A 530 -0.19 27.92 -19.69
N GLU A 531 -0.41 29.15 -19.25
CA GLU A 531 0.63 30.13 -18.93
C GLU A 531 1.48 29.69 -17.72
N ALA A 532 0.88 28.96 -16.78
CA ALA A 532 1.60 28.34 -15.67
C ALA A 532 2.13 26.98 -16.14
N THR A 533 3.44 26.89 -16.34
CA THR A 533 4.07 25.70 -16.92
C THR A 533 4.62 24.80 -15.83
N LEU A 534 4.27 23.51 -15.94
CA LEU A 534 4.83 22.45 -15.10
C LEU A 534 5.76 21.58 -15.97
N PRO A 535 7.07 21.53 -15.68
CA PRO A 535 8.00 20.77 -16.50
C PRO A 535 7.67 19.27 -16.53
N THR A 536 7.78 18.63 -17.69
CA THR A 536 7.46 17.20 -17.87
C THR A 536 8.30 16.30 -16.96
N TRP A 537 9.54 16.69 -16.63
CA TRP A 537 10.39 15.92 -15.71
C TRP A 537 9.82 15.85 -14.28
N VAL A 538 9.09 16.89 -13.83
CA VAL A 538 8.42 16.92 -12.53
C VAL A 538 7.25 15.95 -12.50
N VAL A 539 6.50 15.88 -13.60
CA VAL A 539 5.27 15.08 -13.70
C VAL A 539 5.57 13.60 -13.95
N SER A 540 6.63 13.30 -14.71
CA SER A 540 6.87 11.94 -15.20
C SER A 540 8.19 11.34 -14.72
N TYR A 541 9.32 12.01 -14.96
CA TYR A 541 10.64 11.38 -14.77
C TYR A 541 11.03 11.22 -13.30
N VAL A 542 10.89 12.27 -12.49
CA VAL A 542 11.22 12.20 -11.06
C VAL A 542 10.25 11.26 -10.33
N PRO A 543 8.91 11.35 -10.49
CA PRO A 543 8.01 10.39 -9.86
C PRO A 543 8.26 8.95 -10.28
N ALA A 544 8.50 8.67 -11.56
CA ALA A 544 8.83 7.32 -12.03
C ALA A 544 10.14 6.80 -11.40
N THR A 545 11.15 7.66 -11.30
CA THR A 545 12.43 7.32 -10.65
C THR A 545 12.22 7.03 -9.17
N MET A 546 11.44 7.86 -8.45
CA MET A 546 11.13 7.64 -7.03
C MET A 546 10.32 6.37 -6.81
N SER A 547 9.34 6.06 -7.67
CA SER A 547 8.61 4.80 -7.61
C SER A 547 9.51 3.59 -7.86
N PHE A 548 10.47 3.71 -8.78
CA PHE A 548 11.46 2.66 -9.01
C PHE A 548 12.34 2.44 -7.76
N LEU A 549 12.84 3.52 -7.15
CA LEU A 549 13.62 3.45 -5.91
C LEU A 549 12.82 2.80 -4.76
N ASN A 550 11.54 3.12 -4.62
CA ASN A 550 10.68 2.53 -3.59
C ASN A 550 10.43 1.03 -3.78
N ILE A 551 10.53 0.52 -5.00
CA ILE A 551 10.30 -0.90 -5.32
C ILE A 551 11.56 -1.75 -5.14
N LEU A 552 12.75 -1.15 -5.08
CA LEU A 552 14.02 -1.90 -4.94
C LEU A 552 14.03 -2.94 -3.81
N PRO A 553 13.42 -2.71 -2.63
CA PRO A 553 13.32 -3.73 -1.58
C PRO A 553 12.39 -4.90 -1.92
N ALA A 554 11.37 -4.66 -2.76
CA ALA A 554 10.35 -5.64 -3.14
C ALA A 554 10.35 -5.87 -4.68
N PRO A 555 11.39 -6.51 -5.25
CA PRO A 555 11.53 -6.64 -6.71
C PRO A 555 10.41 -7.43 -7.38
N LYS A 556 9.75 -8.34 -6.65
CA LYS A 556 8.57 -9.07 -7.13
C LYS A 556 7.39 -8.14 -7.47
N SER A 557 7.37 -6.93 -6.90
CA SER A 557 6.33 -5.93 -7.12
C SER A 557 6.59 -5.02 -8.33
N PHE A 558 7.65 -5.25 -9.10
CA PHE A 558 8.00 -4.44 -10.28
C PHE A 558 6.85 -4.25 -11.29
N PRO A 559 6.03 -5.26 -11.63
CA PRO A 559 4.89 -5.07 -12.53
C PRO A 559 3.85 -4.05 -12.03
N PHE A 560 3.86 -3.73 -10.74
CA PHE A 560 2.89 -2.83 -10.11
C PHE A 560 3.40 -1.39 -9.94
N ILE A 561 4.53 -1.01 -10.56
CA ILE A 561 5.13 0.33 -10.41
C ILE A 561 4.21 1.49 -10.78
N VAL A 562 3.50 1.38 -11.90
CA VAL A 562 2.55 2.42 -12.33
C VAL A 562 1.29 2.42 -11.46
N PRO A 563 0.62 1.28 -11.21
CA PRO A 563 -0.47 1.21 -10.24
C PRO A 563 -0.09 1.79 -8.88
N TYR A 564 1.12 1.52 -8.40
CA TYR A 564 1.67 2.08 -7.16
C TYR A 564 1.79 3.61 -7.21
N LEU A 565 2.41 4.16 -8.26
CA LEU A 565 2.54 5.61 -8.44
C LEU A 565 1.17 6.30 -8.41
N LEU A 566 0.20 5.77 -9.16
CA LEU A 566 -1.14 6.34 -9.26
C LEU A 566 -1.91 6.21 -7.94
N PHE A 567 -1.77 5.07 -7.25
CA PHE A 567 -2.41 4.81 -5.96
C PHE A 567 -1.84 5.70 -4.85
N GLU A 568 -0.52 5.90 -4.81
CA GLU A 568 0.11 6.82 -3.84
C GLU A 568 -0.40 8.26 -4.01
N ASN A 569 -0.54 8.71 -5.27
CA ASN A 569 -1.15 9.99 -5.57
C ASN A 569 -2.62 10.05 -5.12
N THR A 570 -3.39 8.96 -5.28
CA THR A 570 -4.76 8.89 -4.73
C THR A 570 -4.78 8.97 -3.21
N MET A 571 -3.86 8.26 -2.54
CA MET A 571 -3.72 8.28 -1.09
C MET A 571 -3.27 9.64 -0.53
N SER A 572 -2.66 10.51 -1.35
CA SER A 572 -2.27 11.86 -0.95
C SER A 572 -3.45 12.66 -0.36
N VAL A 573 -4.68 12.44 -0.81
CA VAL A 573 -5.89 13.12 -0.29
C VAL A 573 -6.15 12.75 1.16
N THR A 574 -6.08 11.45 1.47
CA THR A 574 -6.25 10.94 2.84
C THR A 574 -5.13 11.45 3.73
N LYS A 575 -3.87 11.33 3.26
CA LYS A 575 -2.67 11.74 4.00
C LYS A 575 -2.66 13.25 4.28
N PHE A 576 -3.03 14.07 3.29
CA PHE A 576 -3.13 15.53 3.42
C PHE A 576 -4.21 15.94 4.43
N ASN A 577 -5.43 15.40 4.31
CA ASN A 577 -6.51 15.70 5.24
C ASN A 577 -6.14 15.30 6.67
N ALA A 578 -5.56 14.12 6.85
CA ALA A 578 -5.12 13.64 8.16
C ALA A 578 -4.03 14.54 8.78
N MET A 579 -3.05 14.94 7.97
CA MET A 579 -1.99 15.87 8.37
C MET A 579 -2.57 17.21 8.85
N ILE A 580 -3.50 17.81 8.10
CA ILE A 580 -4.19 19.05 8.49
C ILE A 580 -4.98 18.85 9.78
N SER A 581 -5.73 17.75 9.89
CA SER A 581 -6.50 17.43 11.11
C SER A 581 -5.62 17.30 12.34
N GLY A 582 -4.47 16.64 12.24
CA GLY A 582 -3.52 16.50 13.36
C GLY A 582 -2.83 17.82 13.74
N LEU A 583 -2.52 18.66 12.76
CA LEU A 583 -1.86 19.95 12.98
C LEU A 583 -2.80 20.97 13.66
N PHE A 584 -4.08 21.00 13.28
CA PHE A 584 -5.06 21.97 13.78
C PHE A 584 -6.07 21.40 14.79
N GLN A 585 -5.86 20.18 15.30
CA GLN A 585 -6.75 19.52 16.28
C GLN A 585 -8.21 19.39 15.82
N LEU A 586 -8.42 19.08 14.54
CA LEU A 586 -9.75 18.73 14.07
C LEU A 586 -10.11 17.35 14.63
N GLY A 587 -11.28 17.22 15.29
CA GLY A 587 -11.61 16.18 16.28
C GLY A 587 -11.32 14.71 15.96
N SER A 588 -11.13 14.32 14.69
CA SER A 588 -10.78 12.94 14.30
C SER A 588 -9.35 12.53 14.64
N ALA A 589 -8.49 13.44 15.10
CA ALA A 589 -7.10 13.11 15.45
C ALA A 589 -6.95 12.31 16.76
N TYR A 590 -7.93 12.40 17.66
CA TYR A 590 -7.87 11.85 19.02
C TYR A 590 -8.60 10.51 19.20
N GLU A 591 -9.41 10.10 18.22
CA GLU A 591 -10.21 8.89 18.31
C GLU A 591 -9.45 7.68 17.74
N TRP A 592 -9.36 6.61 18.54
CA TRP A 592 -8.82 5.34 18.10
C TRP A 592 -9.95 4.37 17.75
N VAL A 593 -9.93 3.84 16.53
CA VAL A 593 -10.87 2.83 16.05
C VAL A 593 -10.09 1.55 15.71
N VAL A 594 -10.47 0.43 16.32
CA VAL A 594 -9.88 -0.90 16.07
C VAL A 594 -9.95 -1.20 14.57
N THR A 595 -8.82 -1.61 14.00
CA THR A 595 -8.79 -2.08 12.61
C THR A 595 -9.14 -3.56 12.62
N LYS A 596 -10.26 -3.93 11.97
CA LYS A 596 -10.69 -5.33 11.89
C LYS A 596 -9.62 -6.21 11.24
N LYS A 597 -9.39 -7.37 11.84
CA LYS A 597 -8.43 -8.39 11.39
C LYS A 597 -9.16 -9.54 10.69
N SER A 598 -8.44 -10.31 9.89
CA SER A 598 -9.00 -11.37 9.05
C SER A 598 -8.78 -12.78 9.63
N GLY A 599 -7.78 -12.99 10.51
CA GLY A 599 -7.58 -14.26 11.21
C GLY A 599 -6.70 -15.27 10.47
N ARG A 600 -5.87 -14.83 9.53
CA ARG A 600 -5.07 -15.71 8.67
C ARG A 600 -3.80 -16.20 9.35
N SER A 601 -3.62 -17.51 9.28
CA SER A 601 -2.41 -18.20 9.72
C SER A 601 -1.31 -18.13 8.66
N SER A 602 -0.06 -18.15 9.10
CA SER A 602 1.10 -18.29 8.23
C SER A 602 1.19 -19.69 7.60
N GLU A 603 1.93 -19.83 6.49
CA GLU A 603 2.21 -21.15 5.86
C GLU A 603 2.96 -22.10 6.82
N GLY A 604 3.74 -21.55 7.77
CA GLY A 604 4.43 -22.30 8.82
C GLY A 604 3.46 -22.85 9.87
N ASP A 605 2.48 -22.06 10.29
CA ASP A 605 1.43 -22.51 11.22
C ASP A 605 0.57 -23.62 10.61
N LEU A 606 0.21 -23.50 9.31
CA LEU A 606 -0.49 -24.56 8.57
C LEU A 606 0.30 -25.87 8.56
N SER A 607 1.62 -25.79 8.42
CA SER A 607 2.49 -26.98 8.40
C SER A 607 2.62 -27.61 9.80
N SER A 608 2.75 -26.80 10.85
CA SER A 608 2.83 -27.29 12.25
C SER A 608 1.50 -27.90 12.75
N LEU A 609 0.36 -27.37 12.28
CA LEU A 609 -0.97 -27.93 12.52
C LEU A 609 -1.18 -29.26 11.78
N VAL A 610 -0.54 -29.44 10.62
CA VAL A 610 -0.54 -30.70 9.87
C VAL A 610 0.39 -31.74 10.52
N GLU A 611 1.50 -31.31 11.14
CA GLU A 611 2.42 -32.22 11.84
C GLU A 611 1.89 -32.69 13.21
N LYS A 612 1.10 -31.88 13.92
CA LYS A 612 0.46 -32.29 15.18
C LYS A 612 -0.84 -33.08 14.93
N HIS A 613 -0.73 -34.35 14.56
CA HIS A 613 -1.83 -35.30 14.75
C HIS A 613 -1.92 -35.74 16.23
N PRO A 614 -3.01 -35.44 16.97
CA PRO A 614 -3.13 -35.90 18.35
C PRO A 614 -3.52 -37.39 18.41
N LYS A 615 -2.66 -38.21 19.05
CA LYS A 615 -3.04 -39.54 19.54
C LYS A 615 -3.90 -39.37 20.79
N HIS A 616 -5.22 -39.23 20.64
CA HIS A 616 -6.13 -39.34 21.78
C HIS A 616 -6.56 -40.79 21.99
N GLN A 617 -6.16 -41.35 23.14
CA GLN A 617 -6.81 -42.48 23.77
C GLN A 617 -8.23 -42.08 24.22
N ARG A 618 -9.20 -42.96 23.95
CA ARG A 618 -10.60 -42.83 24.35
C ARG A 618 -10.76 -42.95 25.85
N GLY A 619 -11.45 -41.98 26.46
CA GLY A 619 -12.05 -42.05 27.78
C GLY A 619 -13.09 -40.94 27.96
N SER A 620 -14.36 -41.35 28.05
CA SER A 620 -15.61 -40.67 28.45
C SER A 620 -15.47 -39.40 29.32
N SER A 621 -16.27 -38.32 29.26
CA SER A 621 -17.63 -38.05 28.77
C SER A 621 -17.78 -36.52 28.61
N GLU A 622 -18.43 -36.03 27.55
CA GLU A 622 -18.93 -34.63 27.50
C GLU A 622 -20.15 -34.54 26.57
N PRO A 623 -21.31 -34.04 27.04
CA PRO A 623 -22.33 -33.47 26.18
C PRO A 623 -22.19 -31.94 26.23
N ASN A 624 -21.68 -31.32 25.16
CA ASN A 624 -22.01 -29.97 24.64
C ASN A 624 -20.93 -29.36 23.72
N LEU A 625 -19.72 -29.91 23.64
CA LEU A 625 -18.69 -29.37 22.73
C LEU A 625 -19.05 -29.49 21.23
N VAL A 626 -19.85 -30.50 20.86
CA VAL A 626 -20.26 -30.71 19.46
C VAL A 626 -21.32 -29.68 19.05
N GLU A 627 -22.28 -29.38 19.93
CA GLU A 627 -23.30 -28.34 19.69
C GLU A 627 -22.67 -26.95 19.62
N MET A 628 -21.73 -26.65 20.52
CA MET A 628 -21.02 -25.36 20.52
C MET A 628 -20.12 -25.19 19.28
N ARG A 629 -19.49 -26.26 18.78
CA ARG A 629 -18.76 -26.24 17.49
C ARG A 629 -19.67 -26.07 16.29
N GLU A 630 -20.87 -26.67 16.31
CA GLU A 630 -21.90 -26.48 15.29
C GLU A 630 -22.42 -25.04 15.29
N GLU A 631 -22.63 -24.43 16.48
CA GLU A 631 -23.03 -23.04 16.62
C GLU A 631 -21.94 -22.06 16.17
N ILE A 632 -20.67 -22.33 16.49
CA ILE A 632 -19.52 -21.54 16.01
C ILE A 632 -19.43 -21.65 14.48
N LYS A 633 -19.55 -22.85 13.90
CA LYS A 633 -19.59 -23.04 12.44
C LYS A 633 -20.78 -22.33 11.79
N GLN A 634 -21.96 -22.35 12.42
CA GLN A 634 -23.14 -21.64 11.93
C GLN A 634 -22.98 -20.11 12.07
N GLN A 635 -22.29 -19.63 13.12
CA GLN A 635 -21.93 -18.23 13.29
C GLN A 635 -20.86 -17.80 12.27
N GLU A 636 -19.86 -18.62 11.97
CA GLU A 636 -18.85 -18.40 10.92
C GLU A 636 -19.51 -18.39 9.53
N GLN A 637 -20.45 -19.30 9.27
CA GLN A 637 -21.24 -19.31 8.03
C GLN A 637 -22.21 -18.12 7.93
N ARG A 638 -22.73 -17.60 9.06
CA ARG A 638 -23.54 -16.37 9.10
C ARG A 638 -22.70 -15.10 9.01
N ALA A 639 -21.48 -15.10 9.55
CA ALA A 639 -20.53 -14.01 9.47
C ALA A 639 -19.95 -13.88 8.06
N SER A 640 -19.59 -15.00 7.41
CA SER A 640 -19.22 -15.03 5.99
C SER A 640 -20.38 -14.66 5.04
N ARG A 641 -21.64 -14.84 5.48
CA ARG A 641 -22.85 -14.37 4.76
C ARG A 641 -23.23 -12.91 5.00
N LYS A 642 -22.62 -12.17 5.94
CA LYS A 642 -22.84 -10.71 6.03
C LYS A 642 -22.21 -10.06 4.80
N LYS A 643 -23.02 -9.77 3.79
CA LYS A 643 -22.62 -9.04 2.57
C LYS A 643 -21.74 -7.85 2.95
N LYS A 644 -20.47 -7.84 2.52
CA LYS A 644 -19.63 -6.64 2.47
C LYS A 644 -20.45 -5.58 1.75
N HIS A 645 -20.85 -4.52 2.46
CA HIS A 645 -21.57 -3.42 1.83
C HIS A 645 -20.53 -2.53 1.16
N ASN A 646 -20.54 -2.54 -0.17
CA ASN A 646 -19.60 -1.76 -0.96
C ASN A 646 -19.92 -0.26 -0.79
N ARG A 647 -18.90 0.53 -0.43
CA ARG A 647 -19.03 1.97 -0.16
C ARG A 647 -18.58 2.80 -1.36
N ILE A 648 -19.19 3.97 -1.52
CA ILE A 648 -18.79 4.97 -2.51
C ILE A 648 -18.13 6.13 -1.78
N TYR A 649 -16.88 6.43 -2.14
CA TYR A 649 -16.11 7.52 -1.56
C TYR A 649 -16.22 8.77 -2.43
N THR A 650 -17.01 9.73 -1.95
CA THR A 650 -17.44 10.88 -2.75
C THR A 650 -16.32 11.89 -3.04
N LYS A 651 -15.36 12.05 -2.12
CA LYS A 651 -14.21 12.97 -2.31
C LYS A 651 -13.31 12.49 -3.44
N GLU A 652 -12.90 11.22 -3.39
CA GLU A 652 -12.08 10.57 -4.41
C GLU A 652 -12.80 10.53 -5.76
N LEU A 653 -14.10 10.26 -5.77
CA LEU A 653 -14.90 10.26 -7.00
C LEU A 653 -15.01 11.66 -7.63
N THR A 654 -15.18 12.71 -6.83
CA THR A 654 -15.25 14.10 -7.35
C THR A 654 -13.91 14.53 -7.95
N LEU A 655 -12.81 14.18 -7.29
CA LEU A 655 -11.46 14.39 -7.82
C LEU A 655 -11.19 13.56 -9.08
N ALA A 656 -11.72 12.34 -9.17
CA ALA A 656 -11.65 11.54 -10.40
C ALA A 656 -12.25 12.31 -11.58
N PHE A 657 -13.46 12.87 -11.42
CA PHE A 657 -14.10 13.66 -12.46
C PHE A 657 -13.34 14.95 -12.79
N LEU A 658 -12.74 15.61 -11.80
CA LEU A 658 -11.92 16.80 -12.02
C LEU A 658 -10.70 16.48 -12.90
N LEU A 659 -9.98 15.40 -12.55
CA LEU A 659 -8.80 14.95 -13.29
C LEU A 659 -9.16 14.46 -14.70
N LEU A 660 -10.28 13.76 -14.85
CA LEU A 660 -10.78 13.34 -16.17
C LEU A 660 -11.17 14.54 -17.02
N THR A 661 -11.80 15.57 -16.44
CA THR A 661 -12.12 16.84 -17.13
C THR A 661 -10.84 17.56 -17.58
N ALA A 662 -9.82 17.62 -16.71
CA ALA A 662 -8.51 18.16 -17.05
C ALA A 662 -7.80 17.34 -18.15
N SER A 663 -7.96 16.01 -18.15
CA SER A 663 -7.43 15.15 -19.22
C SER A 663 -8.10 15.46 -20.57
N ALA A 664 -9.43 15.60 -20.61
CA ALA A 664 -10.15 15.98 -21.81
C ALA A 664 -9.70 17.36 -22.33
N ARG A 665 -9.44 18.31 -21.43
CA ARG A 665 -8.85 19.61 -21.79
C ARG A 665 -7.44 19.48 -22.36
N SER A 666 -6.60 18.64 -21.76
CA SER A 666 -5.22 18.40 -22.21
C SER A 666 -5.17 17.81 -23.61
N LEU A 667 -6.12 16.93 -23.95
CA LEU A 667 -6.28 16.36 -25.29
C LEU A 667 -6.50 17.44 -26.36
N LEU A 668 -7.24 18.51 -26.03
CA LEU A 668 -7.45 19.67 -26.92
C LEU A 668 -6.20 20.55 -27.09
N SER A 669 -5.22 20.43 -26.19
CA SER A 669 -4.02 21.30 -26.12
C SER A 669 -2.75 20.66 -26.71
N ALA A 670 -2.84 19.47 -27.31
CA ALA A 670 -1.70 18.69 -27.83
C ALA A 670 -0.57 18.37 -26.81
N GLN A 671 -0.85 18.42 -25.51
CA GLN A 671 0.11 18.06 -24.45
C GLN A 671 0.07 16.55 -24.15
N GLY A 672 0.60 15.74 -25.08
CA GLY A 672 0.42 14.27 -25.06
C GLY A 672 0.76 13.59 -23.73
N ILE A 673 1.89 13.90 -23.09
CA ILE A 673 2.31 13.21 -21.85
C ILE A 673 1.42 13.57 -20.65
N HIS A 674 1.01 14.83 -20.53
CA HIS A 674 0.13 15.27 -19.44
C HIS A 674 -1.26 14.66 -19.55
N PHE A 675 -1.76 14.49 -20.78
CA PHE A 675 -3.02 13.79 -21.05
C PHE A 675 -3.02 12.38 -20.48
N TYR A 676 -2.01 11.56 -20.83
CA TYR A 676 -1.92 10.19 -20.34
C TYR A 676 -1.88 10.12 -18.81
N PHE A 677 -0.99 10.90 -18.20
CA PHE A 677 -0.87 10.90 -16.74
C PHE A 677 -2.21 11.27 -16.07
N LEU A 678 -2.87 12.33 -16.52
CA LEU A 678 -4.16 12.77 -15.96
C LEU A 678 -5.28 11.76 -16.19
N LEU A 679 -5.33 11.13 -17.38
CA LEU A 679 -6.32 10.10 -17.69
C LEU A 679 -6.18 8.91 -16.73
N PHE A 680 -4.97 8.37 -16.60
CA PHE A 680 -4.72 7.21 -15.74
C PHE A 680 -4.84 7.55 -14.25
N GLN A 681 -4.44 8.76 -13.85
CA GLN A 681 -4.67 9.24 -12.50
C GLN A 681 -6.18 9.37 -12.21
N GLY A 682 -6.96 9.91 -13.14
CA GLY A 682 -8.43 9.99 -13.04
C GLY A 682 -9.09 8.62 -12.92
N ILE A 683 -8.63 7.64 -13.72
CA ILE A 683 -9.09 6.24 -13.61
C ILE A 683 -8.74 5.63 -12.25
N SER A 684 -7.52 5.85 -11.74
CA SER A 684 -7.11 5.37 -10.41
C SER A 684 -8.02 5.92 -9.31
N PHE A 685 -8.29 7.23 -9.32
CA PHE A 685 -9.22 7.87 -8.40
C PHE A 685 -10.66 7.33 -8.53
N LEU A 686 -11.11 7.00 -9.75
CA LEU A 686 -12.40 6.37 -9.98
C LEU A 686 -12.47 4.96 -9.37
N LEU A 687 -11.43 4.14 -9.58
CA LEU A 687 -11.37 2.77 -9.04
C LEU A 687 -11.37 2.77 -7.50
N VAL A 688 -10.61 3.67 -6.89
CA VAL A 688 -10.59 3.85 -5.43
C VAL A 688 -11.91 4.43 -4.93
N GLY A 689 -12.45 5.45 -5.60
CA GLY A 689 -13.74 6.08 -5.26
C GLY A 689 -14.91 5.11 -5.30
N LEU A 690 -14.84 4.09 -6.15
CA LEU A 690 -15.81 3.01 -6.26
C LEU A 690 -15.49 1.79 -5.39
N ASP A 691 -14.41 1.80 -4.59
CA ASP A 691 -13.98 0.71 -3.70
C ASP A 691 -13.63 -0.62 -4.42
N LEU A 692 -13.01 -0.54 -5.60
CA LEU A 692 -12.68 -1.70 -6.44
C LEU A 692 -11.30 -2.32 -6.16
N ILE A 693 -10.46 -1.64 -5.36
CA ILE A 693 -9.04 -1.98 -5.17
C ILE A 693 -8.77 -3.10 -4.15
N GLY A 694 -9.65 -3.27 -3.17
CA GLY A 694 -9.55 -4.30 -2.13
C GLY A 694 -10.25 -5.62 -2.45
N GLU A 695 -10.79 -5.76 -3.67
CA GLU A 695 -11.43 -7.00 -4.13
C GLU A 695 -10.40 -7.95 -4.76
N GLN A 696 -10.56 -9.23 -4.45
CA GLN A 696 -9.72 -10.32 -4.91
C GLN A 696 -10.05 -10.67 -6.38
N GLU A 697 -9.02 -10.86 -7.21
CA GLU A 697 -9.13 -11.22 -8.64
C GLU A 697 -9.99 -10.26 -9.49
N ASN A 698 -9.69 -8.97 -9.43
CA ASN A 698 -10.43 -7.96 -10.20
C ASN A 698 -9.79 -7.61 -11.55
N ALA A 699 -10.65 -7.15 -12.48
CA ALA A 699 -10.29 -6.50 -13.73
C ALA A 699 -9.19 -5.43 -13.57
N ALA A 700 -9.15 -4.73 -12.43
CA ALA A 700 -8.13 -3.76 -12.07
C ALA A 700 -6.73 -4.39 -11.93
N GLU A 701 -6.62 -5.61 -11.41
CA GLU A 701 -5.36 -6.33 -11.30
C GLU A 701 -4.87 -6.83 -12.67
N ILE A 702 -5.80 -7.29 -13.52
CA ILE A 702 -5.49 -7.67 -14.91
C ILE A 702 -5.03 -6.45 -15.71
N MET A 703 -5.72 -5.30 -15.56
CA MET A 703 -5.31 -4.03 -16.17
C MET A 703 -3.95 -3.55 -15.65
N ALA A 704 -3.70 -3.69 -14.34
CA ALA A 704 -2.42 -3.36 -13.73
C ALA A 704 -1.27 -4.21 -14.31
N ARG A 705 -1.47 -5.52 -14.46
CA ARG A 705 -0.47 -6.44 -15.03
C ARG A 705 -0.23 -6.22 -16.53
N ASN A 706 -1.26 -5.86 -17.28
CA ASN A 706 -1.20 -5.66 -18.75
C ASN A 706 -0.95 -4.21 -19.15
N TRP A 707 -0.49 -3.36 -18.22
CA TRP A 707 -0.27 -1.93 -18.46
C TRP A 707 0.61 -1.62 -19.68
N HIS A 708 1.72 -2.36 -19.85
CA HIS A 708 2.64 -2.15 -20.96
C HIS A 708 1.95 -2.33 -22.32
N GLU A 709 1.03 -3.29 -22.42
CA GLU A 709 0.24 -3.56 -23.62
C GLU A 709 -0.80 -2.44 -23.86
N MET A 710 -1.41 -1.88 -22.81
CA MET A 710 -2.31 -0.72 -22.93
C MET A 710 -1.59 0.53 -23.45
N VAL A 711 -0.41 0.86 -22.94
CA VAL A 711 0.35 2.04 -23.40
C VAL A 711 0.79 1.88 -24.85
N ILE A 712 1.24 0.68 -25.25
CA ILE A 712 1.58 0.37 -26.65
C ILE A 712 0.35 0.52 -27.54
N PHE A 713 -0.81 0.01 -27.10
CA PHE A 713 -2.06 0.09 -27.84
C PHE A 713 -2.53 1.55 -28.04
N ILE A 714 -2.50 2.41 -27.02
CA ILE A 714 -2.96 3.78 -27.17
C ILE A 714 -2.01 4.58 -28.08
N LYS A 715 -0.69 4.34 -27.98
CA LYS A 715 0.31 4.96 -28.85
C LYS A 715 0.16 4.54 -30.32
N LEU A 716 -0.26 3.29 -30.57
CA LEU A 716 -0.60 2.77 -31.90
C LEU A 716 -1.95 3.29 -32.44
N SER A 717 -2.88 3.64 -31.55
CA SER A 717 -4.18 4.25 -31.88
C SER A 717 -4.02 5.71 -32.32
N GLU A 718 -3.19 6.50 -31.62
CA GLU A 718 -2.91 7.91 -31.97
C GLU A 718 -2.21 8.05 -33.32
N THR A 719 -1.29 7.13 -33.65
CA THR A 719 -0.60 7.11 -34.95
C THR A 719 -1.56 6.82 -36.12
N LYS A 720 -2.68 6.13 -35.87
CA LYS A 720 -3.73 5.92 -36.89
C LYS A 720 -4.66 7.13 -37.05
N HIS A 721 -4.91 7.90 -35.98
CA HIS A 721 -5.79 9.08 -36.06
C HIS A 721 -5.09 10.35 -36.57
N PHE A 722 -3.78 10.50 -36.38
CA PHE A 722 -2.97 11.57 -36.98
C PHE A 722 -2.42 11.23 -38.37
N GLY A 723 -2.73 10.03 -38.90
CA GLY A 723 -2.30 9.52 -40.20
C GLY A 723 -3.08 10.08 -41.40
N ARG A 724 -3.20 11.39 -41.52
CA ARG A 724 -3.30 12.05 -42.84
C ARG A 724 -2.21 13.11 -42.87
N THR A 725 -1.18 12.88 -43.68
CA THR A 725 0.02 13.71 -43.93
C THR A 725 1.32 13.33 -43.19
N LEU A 726 1.84 12.11 -43.39
CA LEU A 726 3.30 11.89 -43.33
C LEU A 726 3.74 10.92 -44.45
N PRO A 727 4.84 11.21 -45.18
CA PRO A 727 5.33 10.36 -46.26
C PRO A 727 5.99 9.07 -45.74
N PRO A 728 6.11 8.02 -46.58
CA PRO A 728 6.38 6.63 -46.16
C PRO A 728 7.78 6.34 -45.59
N THR A 729 8.62 7.36 -45.39
CA THR A 729 10.04 7.19 -45.05
C THR A 729 10.31 7.13 -43.54
N TYR A 730 9.37 7.53 -42.67
CA TYR A 730 9.56 7.53 -41.20
C TYR A 730 9.25 6.19 -40.51
N LEU A 731 8.57 5.25 -41.16
CA LEU A 731 8.27 3.94 -40.56
C LEU A 731 9.50 3.00 -40.52
N SER A 732 10.55 3.26 -41.29
CA SER A 732 11.76 2.41 -41.31
C SER A 732 12.73 2.71 -40.16
N SER A 733 12.75 3.95 -39.62
CA SER A 733 13.72 4.36 -38.60
C SER A 733 13.34 3.92 -37.18
N VAL A 734 12.05 3.69 -36.91
CA VAL A 734 11.57 3.18 -35.62
C VAL A 734 11.79 1.67 -35.47
N LEU A 735 11.80 0.92 -36.58
CA LEU A 735 12.11 -0.51 -36.57
C LEU A 735 13.61 -0.80 -36.52
N HIS A 736 14.46 0.07 -37.07
CA HIS A 736 15.90 -0.18 -37.11
C HIS A 736 16.66 0.12 -35.80
N SER A 737 16.10 0.91 -34.87
CA SER A 737 16.76 1.20 -33.58
C SER A 737 16.59 0.10 -32.52
N SER A 738 15.75 -0.91 -32.80
CA SER A 738 15.52 -2.06 -31.91
C SER A 738 16.50 -3.22 -32.14
N ASP A 739 17.26 -3.21 -33.25
CA ASP A 739 18.14 -4.32 -33.65
C ASP A 739 19.62 -4.15 -33.23
N GLN A 740 19.99 -3.07 -32.54
CA GLN A 740 21.39 -2.83 -32.10
C GLN A 740 21.65 -3.05 -30.59
N ARG A 741 20.73 -3.62 -29.82
CA ARG A 741 20.95 -3.95 -28.39
C ARG A 741 20.66 -5.40 -28.00
N CYS A 742 20.90 -6.34 -28.92
CA CYS A 742 21.05 -7.76 -28.61
C CYS A 742 22.21 -8.29 -29.46
N GLY A 743 23.43 -8.05 -29.00
CA GLY A 743 24.64 -8.43 -29.70
C GLY A 743 25.92 -8.04 -28.96
N SER A 744 25.99 -8.35 -27.67
CA SER A 744 27.21 -8.60 -26.86
C SER A 744 26.81 -8.93 -25.44
#